data_AF-A0AA88HGM2-F1
#
_entry.id   AF-A0AA88HGM2-F1
#
_cell.length_a   1.000
_cell.length_b   1.000
_cell.length_c   1.000
_cell.angle_alpha   90.00
_cell.angle_beta   90.00
_cell.angle_gamma   90.00
#
_symmetry.space_group_name_H-M   'P 1'
#
loop_
_entity.id
_entity.type
_entity.pdbx_description
1 polymer ?
#
loop_
_entity_poly.entity_id
_entity_poly.type
_entity_poly.pdbx_seq_one_letter_code
_entity_poly.pdbx_strand_id
1 'polypeptide(L)'
;MRTLGGEQGTQETSESSSWDSVEQLTINLDLSTTPDQMVEIWKKNFDNGYLNSRHFRDYWKFKVPNIFSPGMNCDCLHIVFDEDEVKRVLLDPLEMFICGRDPKAVFKELSELDNPPALCGKVFRMGEPTYSCRDCGTDPTCVLCVDCFKRSAHKQHRYRLSMSVGGGYCDCGDPEAWKTEAFCENHAKGLAASEEGREKLMARMPPDVMGRTKIVFATVLKYAYQILTSELTMNLPQDLQVNFPGNEIAQLSLAEEEVYCTMLFNDETHTFEQVIDTLKRAIDCAQKEAVDFATIIDREGRCIVKCSNFATCNNVRLVIERQTSRQPTNQRPLKVVVMPAHVMAHQVGAMRLLNWLQQLLGCCEAFRILFSDIAMEASSKEMSVVEGILNCDTQLWKAARSVWHHLFISGLLMDFENKKRFAKIFTKYYNVMMKDFINDDHDHSYSISSLSVQLFTVPTISHHLISIDDVLAILLRFFTSECERRRNDEGKLSFERNNSALRRAMYVLYDLKYLLSSKPETWNEELRRGFLHGFDLLANLLGWMQGMDATKRQVGQHMEFEPEWEFAFNLHFKLAPVLSLIIDWCGTDKKVLTKVYRNILKKIGECLESEMKTPTKLCEVANHSVISIDYDVSYRPVSIHLPLSRIFAGLNLLLSKFGLDYYGFENISNKPNPVQIIEPVLRTQVMVAQVQAGMWRRNGYSLINQIYFYKNVKCRTEMFDRDITLLQVGASLIEPNEFLIHLLNKFDILGWTMKNYEKNIFHINEDEDTARQITILVEEFLNLIIQITGERHTPGVGEVTPEEQTMKEIIHQLCIEAMPHSALNKALPEDTSHETHIESVIDKIARFKKPIQGSAKGVYELKDEYFDQFDVFFYHYTREEMSRAEESQIKRRKVAGLELCCPPPPLPPFTQAFMPISNILQSDVMLYIFQTVFERSLFNFVLLTRKYLS
;
A
#
# COMPACT_ATOMS: atom_id res chain seq x y z
N MET A 1 35.23 -15.88 42.49
CA MET A 1 36.58 -16.16 43.06
C MET A 1 37.51 -15.10 42.52
N ARG A 2 37.89 -14.10 43.34
CA ARG A 2 39.20 -13.95 44.03
C ARG A 2 40.32 -13.68 43.01
N THR A 3 41.08 -12.58 43.03
CA THR A 3 41.77 -11.82 44.10
C THR A 3 42.29 -10.50 43.48
N LEU A 4 42.17 -9.30 44.08
CA LEU A 4 42.85 -8.66 45.25
C LEU A 4 44.33 -8.24 45.05
N GLY A 5 44.61 -6.96 45.40
CA GLY A 5 45.91 -6.38 45.78
C GLY A 5 46.43 -5.33 44.78
N GLY A 6 46.86 -4.10 45.13
CA GLY A 6 47.12 -3.45 46.42
C GLY A 6 48.12 -2.30 46.18
N GLU A 7 47.79 -1.14 46.75
CA GLU A 7 48.53 0.11 47.05
C GLU A 7 50.05 0.22 46.83
N GLN A 8 50.49 1.43 46.40
CA GLN A 8 51.51 2.23 47.10
C GLN A 8 51.48 3.69 46.64
N GLY A 9 51.41 4.62 47.61
CA GLY A 9 51.40 6.07 47.39
C GLY A 9 52.77 6.72 47.40
N THR A 10 52.81 8.01 47.07
CA THR A 10 53.81 8.98 47.57
C THR A 10 53.26 10.40 47.42
N GLN A 11 53.33 11.15 48.51
CA GLN A 11 52.98 12.56 48.65
C GLN A 11 54.09 13.48 48.12
N GLU A 12 53.62 14.65 47.66
CA GLU A 12 54.27 15.97 47.72
C GLU A 12 55.50 16.26 46.85
N THR A 13 55.31 17.17 45.91
CA THR A 13 56.03 18.47 45.94
C THR A 13 55.21 19.51 45.19
N SER A 14 54.77 20.52 45.95
CA SER A 14 54.16 21.75 45.47
C SER A 14 55.24 22.64 44.84
N GLU A 15 55.26 22.77 43.52
CA GLU A 15 55.87 23.91 42.85
C GLU A 15 54.81 24.58 41.96
N SER A 16 54.38 25.74 42.45
CA SER A 16 53.57 26.72 41.76
C SER A 16 54.17 27.07 40.39
N SER A 17 53.49 26.67 39.32
CA SER A 17 53.65 27.32 38.02
C SER A 17 52.32 27.98 37.64
N SER A 18 52.34 29.30 37.73
CA SER A 18 51.22 30.20 37.49
C SER A 18 50.93 30.35 36.00
N TRP A 19 50.17 29.42 35.41
CA TRP A 19 49.61 29.59 34.07
C TRP A 19 48.15 29.14 33.93
N ASP A 20 47.41 29.02 35.04
CA ASP A 20 45.96 28.82 35.04
C ASP A 20 45.23 30.17 35.12
N SER A 21 44.89 30.76 33.98
CA SER A 21 43.76 31.71 33.85
C SER A 21 43.51 32.10 32.39
N VAL A 22 42.82 31.23 31.65
CA VAL A 22 41.98 31.68 30.53
C VAL A 22 40.57 31.19 30.83
N GLU A 23 39.74 32.09 31.36
CA GLU A 23 38.37 31.84 31.79
C GLU A 23 37.53 31.27 30.63
N GLN A 24 36.84 30.15 30.86
CA GLN A 24 35.59 29.89 30.14
C GLN A 24 34.67 31.09 30.39
N LEU A 25 34.23 31.80 29.35
CA LEU A 25 33.25 32.88 29.47
C LEU A 25 31.86 32.30 29.79
N THR A 26 31.69 31.75 30.98
CA THR A 26 30.39 31.45 31.59
C THR A 26 29.86 32.75 32.17
N ILE A 27 29.10 33.50 31.38
CA ILE A 27 28.35 34.65 31.89
C ILE A 27 27.21 34.13 32.76
N ASN A 28 26.94 34.83 33.87
CA ASN A 28 25.66 34.73 34.59
C ASN A 28 24.57 35.22 33.64
N LEU A 29 24.05 34.31 32.81
CA LEU A 29 22.97 34.59 31.88
C LEU A 29 21.71 34.93 32.67
N ASP A 30 21.22 36.16 32.49
CA ASP A 30 19.93 36.62 33.01
C ASP A 30 19.03 37.13 31.87
N LEU A 31 17.77 37.45 32.21
CA LEU A 31 16.76 37.94 31.27
C LEU A 31 17.18 39.23 30.52
N SER A 32 18.14 40.00 31.04
CA SER A 32 18.59 41.27 30.46
C SER A 32 19.56 41.11 29.29
N THR A 33 20.12 39.90 29.09
CA THR A 33 21.08 39.65 28.01
C THR A 33 20.41 39.81 26.64
N THR A 34 20.96 40.70 25.80
CA THR A 34 20.42 40.99 24.47
C THR A 34 20.84 39.92 23.45
N PRO A 35 20.05 39.71 22.37
CA PRO A 35 20.41 38.75 21.33
C PRO A 35 21.78 39.03 20.69
N ASP A 36 22.11 40.30 20.43
CA ASP A 36 23.40 40.69 19.82
C ASP A 36 24.61 40.37 20.73
N GLN A 37 24.48 40.62 22.03
CA GLN A 37 25.52 40.26 23.01
C GLN A 37 25.77 38.75 23.01
N MET A 38 24.72 37.94 22.88
CA MET A 38 24.84 36.48 22.84
C MET A 38 25.53 35.96 21.60
N VAL A 39 25.25 36.54 20.43
CA VAL A 39 25.94 36.18 19.19
C VAL A 39 27.44 36.39 19.32
N GLU A 40 27.87 37.51 19.90
CA GLU A 40 29.29 37.81 20.11
C GLU A 40 29.95 36.86 21.12
N ILE A 41 29.22 36.42 22.15
CA ILE A 41 29.70 35.39 23.09
C ILE A 41 29.87 34.05 22.37
N TRP A 42 28.89 33.64 21.55
CA TRP A 42 28.99 32.40 20.78
C TRP A 42 30.15 32.43 19.78
N LYS A 43 30.37 33.54 19.08
CA LYS A 43 31.53 33.73 18.19
C LYS A 43 32.85 33.58 18.93
N LYS A 44 33.04 34.28 20.05
CA LYS A 44 34.27 34.17 20.86
C LYS A 44 34.51 32.73 21.34
N ASN A 45 33.47 32.05 21.82
CA ASN A 45 33.59 30.67 22.27
C ASN A 45 33.85 29.71 21.10
N PHE A 46 33.35 30.01 19.90
CA PHE A 46 33.64 29.23 18.68
C PHE A 46 35.10 29.39 18.26
N ASP A 47 35.60 30.62 18.19
CA ASP A 47 36.99 30.92 17.81
C ASP A 47 38.00 30.30 18.80
N ASN A 48 37.62 30.19 20.07
CA ASN A 48 38.42 29.55 21.12
C ASN A 48 38.22 28.01 21.21
N GLY A 49 37.35 27.42 20.39
CA GLY A 49 37.10 25.97 20.37
C GLY A 49 36.29 25.42 21.56
N TYR A 50 35.62 26.28 22.33
CA TYR A 50 34.83 25.90 23.51
C TYR A 50 33.32 25.79 23.25
N LEU A 51 32.83 26.34 22.14
CA LEU A 51 31.40 26.37 21.84
C LEU A 51 30.84 24.95 21.65
N ASN A 52 29.75 24.67 22.35
CA ASN A 52 29.01 23.41 22.28
C ASN A 52 27.52 23.65 22.52
N SER A 53 26.71 22.60 22.35
CA SER A 53 25.25 22.62 22.45
C SER A 53 24.69 23.29 23.72
N ARG A 54 25.41 23.19 24.86
CA ARG A 54 24.97 23.77 26.13
C ARG A 54 24.83 25.29 26.08
N HIS A 55 25.69 25.98 25.35
CA HIS A 55 25.68 27.45 25.27
C HIS A 55 24.41 28.01 24.63
N PHE A 56 23.85 27.30 23.64
CA PHE A 56 22.57 27.67 23.03
C PHE A 56 21.41 27.32 23.96
N ARG A 57 21.49 26.16 24.62
CA ARG A 57 20.47 25.68 25.55
C ARG A 57 20.34 26.58 26.78
N ASP A 58 21.45 27.07 27.32
CA ASP A 58 21.46 28.01 28.44
C ASP A 58 20.79 29.34 28.06
N TYR A 59 20.91 29.79 26.80
CA TYR A 59 20.16 30.95 26.31
C TYR A 59 18.65 30.66 26.16
N TRP A 60 18.32 29.52 25.53
CA TRP A 60 16.93 29.12 25.30
C TRP A 60 16.17 28.84 26.60
N LYS A 61 16.85 28.34 27.63
CA LYS A 61 16.32 28.12 28.98
C LYS A 61 15.57 29.32 29.54
N PHE A 62 16.06 30.54 29.28
CA PHE A 62 15.43 31.77 29.78
C PHE A 62 14.52 32.42 28.74
N LYS A 63 14.93 32.46 27.47
CA LYS A 63 14.20 33.19 26.43
C LYS A 63 12.97 32.45 25.91
N VAL A 64 13.01 31.13 25.78
CA VAL A 64 11.90 30.35 25.22
C VAL A 64 10.65 30.40 26.12
N PRO A 65 10.75 30.17 27.45
CA PRO A 65 9.61 30.37 28.33
C PRO A 65 9.05 31.80 28.32
N ASN A 66 9.91 32.82 28.20
CA ASN A 66 9.47 34.22 28.16
C ASN A 66 8.60 34.55 26.94
N ILE A 67 8.85 33.92 25.80
CA ILE A 67 8.11 34.19 24.54
C ILE A 67 6.84 33.35 24.44
N PHE A 68 6.88 32.09 24.87
CA PHE A 68 5.82 31.13 24.57
C PHE A 68 4.99 30.67 25.78
N SER A 69 5.32 31.06 27.01
CA SER A 69 4.53 30.64 28.18
C SER A 69 3.21 31.42 28.22
N PRO A 70 2.05 30.75 28.21
CA PRO A 70 0.76 31.42 28.35
C PRO A 70 0.60 32.00 29.75
N GLY A 71 -0.08 33.13 29.83
CA GLY A 71 -0.49 33.72 31.10
C GLY A 71 -1.58 32.91 31.80
N MET A 72 -1.73 33.13 33.11
CA MET A 72 -2.80 32.52 33.91
C MET A 72 -4.18 32.96 33.41
N ASN A 73 -5.09 32.00 33.21
CA ASN A 73 -6.43 32.22 32.66
C ASN A 73 -6.48 32.95 31.30
N CYS A 74 -5.45 32.78 30.46
CA CYS A 74 -5.46 33.30 29.10
C CYS A 74 -6.56 32.65 28.23
N ASP A 75 -6.90 33.31 27.13
CA ASP A 75 -7.77 32.76 26.10
C ASP A 75 -7.03 31.65 25.35
N CYS A 76 -7.32 30.39 25.69
CA CYS A 76 -6.66 29.23 25.12
C CYS A 76 -7.02 28.99 23.63
N LEU A 77 -8.10 29.58 23.09
CA LEU A 77 -8.46 29.46 21.67
C LEU A 77 -7.64 30.41 20.79
N HIS A 78 -7.24 31.54 21.35
CA HIS A 78 -6.64 32.66 20.60
C HIS A 78 -5.27 33.05 21.14
N ILE A 79 -4.46 32.06 21.53
CA ILE A 79 -3.05 32.28 21.86
C ILE A 79 -2.31 32.72 20.59
N VAL A 80 -1.90 33.99 20.55
CA VAL A 80 -1.09 34.57 19.48
C VAL A 80 0.27 34.92 20.07
N PHE A 81 1.32 34.48 19.38
CA PHE A 81 2.70 34.83 19.72
C PHE A 81 3.18 35.97 18.80
N ASP A 82 4.00 36.87 19.33
CA ASP A 82 4.64 37.91 18.53
C ASP A 82 5.72 37.27 17.64
N GLU A 83 5.38 37.01 16.38
CA GLU A 83 6.29 36.35 15.43
C GLU A 83 7.53 37.21 15.11
N ASP A 84 7.46 38.54 15.25
CA ASP A 84 8.63 39.42 15.10
C ASP A 84 9.57 39.27 16.30
N GLU A 85 9.02 39.14 17.52
CA GLU A 85 9.81 38.85 18.71
C GLU A 85 10.42 37.43 18.67
N VAL A 86 9.64 36.42 18.26
CA VAL A 86 10.13 35.05 18.05
C VAL A 86 11.32 35.07 17.11
N LYS A 87 11.18 35.75 15.96
CA LYS A 87 12.26 35.86 14.98
C LYS A 87 13.49 36.53 15.57
N ARG A 88 13.33 37.71 16.17
CA ARG A 88 14.42 38.52 16.73
C ARG A 88 15.20 37.81 17.85
N VAL A 89 14.50 37.07 18.71
CA VAL A 89 15.11 36.49 19.93
C VAL A 89 15.55 35.04 19.72
N LEU A 90 14.83 34.25 18.91
CA LEU A 90 15.10 32.83 18.74
C LEU A 90 15.85 32.51 17.45
N LEU A 91 15.52 33.16 16.32
CA LEU A 91 15.99 32.75 14.98
C LEU A 91 17.14 33.62 14.48
N ASP A 92 16.99 34.95 14.49
CA ASP A 92 18.00 35.90 14.00
C ASP A 92 19.37 35.69 14.67
N PRO A 93 19.49 35.38 15.98
CA PRO A 93 20.80 35.12 16.59
C PRO A 93 21.50 33.89 16.02
N LEU A 94 20.75 32.86 15.64
CA LEU A 94 21.30 31.66 15.01
C LEU A 94 21.78 31.98 13.60
N GLU A 95 20.99 32.73 12.83
CA GLU A 95 21.35 33.17 11.49
C GLU A 95 22.60 34.07 11.49
N MET A 96 22.65 35.05 12.40
CA MET A 96 23.81 35.94 12.60
C MET A 96 25.05 35.16 13.04
N PHE A 97 24.90 34.16 13.91
CA PHE A 97 26.00 33.30 14.31
C PHE A 97 26.51 32.46 13.13
N ILE A 98 25.62 31.77 12.39
CA ILE A 98 25.99 30.98 11.21
C ILE A 98 26.75 31.86 10.20
N CYS A 99 26.16 33.00 9.84
CA CYS A 99 26.65 33.84 8.76
C CYS A 99 27.88 34.67 9.14
N GLY A 100 28.07 35.00 10.42
CA GLY A 100 29.16 35.86 10.92
C GLY A 100 29.02 37.35 10.55
N ARG A 101 28.32 37.64 9.45
CA ARG A 101 27.93 38.96 8.92
C ARG A 101 26.43 38.95 8.58
N ASP A 102 25.95 39.97 7.85
CA ASP A 102 24.54 40.08 7.45
C ASP A 102 23.98 38.78 6.84
N PRO A 103 23.05 38.09 7.52
CA PRO A 103 22.51 36.81 7.06
C PRO A 103 21.81 36.90 5.71
N LYS A 104 21.14 38.01 5.41
CA LYS A 104 20.43 38.19 4.15
C LYS A 104 21.39 38.16 2.96
N ALA A 105 22.55 38.80 3.10
CA ALA A 105 23.59 38.78 2.08
C ALA A 105 24.17 37.36 1.91
N VAL A 106 24.53 36.68 3.00
CA VAL A 106 25.14 35.35 2.95
C VAL A 106 24.18 34.30 2.38
N PHE A 107 22.93 34.25 2.84
CA PHE A 107 21.97 33.29 2.32
C PHE A 107 21.63 33.55 0.86
N LYS A 108 21.59 34.82 0.44
CA LYS A 108 21.43 35.18 -0.97
C LYS A 108 22.61 34.68 -1.81
N GLU A 109 23.84 34.98 -1.40
CA GLU A 109 25.07 34.50 -2.07
C GLU A 109 25.10 32.96 -2.17
N LEU A 110 24.75 32.26 -1.09
CA LEU A 110 24.67 30.79 -1.08
C LEU A 110 23.57 30.25 -1.99
N SER A 111 22.39 30.90 -2.02
CA SER A 111 21.30 30.48 -2.90
C SER A 111 21.58 30.72 -4.39
N GLU A 112 22.39 31.73 -4.71
CA GLU A 112 22.81 32.03 -6.07
C GLU A 112 23.76 30.97 -6.63
N LEU A 113 24.48 30.23 -5.77
CA LEU A 113 25.33 29.11 -6.20
C LEU A 113 24.53 27.95 -6.81
N ASP A 114 23.27 27.81 -6.40
CA ASP A 114 22.40 26.68 -6.76
C ASP A 114 21.23 27.12 -7.66
N ASN A 115 21.30 28.32 -8.26
CA ASN A 115 20.24 28.87 -9.10
C ASN A 115 20.68 28.97 -10.57
N PRO A 116 19.98 28.33 -11.53
CA PRO A 116 18.77 27.52 -11.34
C PRO A 116 19.07 26.15 -10.70
N PRO A 117 18.15 25.62 -9.87
CA PRO A 117 18.35 24.32 -9.23
C PRO A 117 18.17 23.17 -10.23
N ALA A 118 18.86 22.05 -10.01
CA ALA A 118 18.72 20.84 -10.85
C ALA A 118 17.47 20.00 -10.51
N LEU A 119 16.94 20.14 -9.30
CA LEU A 119 15.77 19.41 -8.77
C LEU A 119 14.74 20.39 -8.18
N CYS A 120 13.45 20.06 -8.30
CA CYS A 120 12.39 20.90 -7.74
C CYS A 120 12.15 20.67 -6.25
N GLY A 121 11.77 19.46 -5.86
CA GLY A 121 11.62 19.11 -4.43
C GLY A 121 10.52 19.82 -3.67
N LYS A 122 9.65 20.58 -4.34
CA LYS A 122 8.60 21.35 -3.68
C LYS A 122 7.66 20.41 -2.93
N VAL A 123 7.67 20.48 -1.60
CA VAL A 123 6.77 19.75 -0.73
C VAL A 123 5.35 20.29 -0.87
N PHE A 124 4.39 19.41 -1.12
CA PHE A 124 3.00 19.78 -1.34
C PHE A 124 2.26 20.01 -0.03
N ARG A 125 1.44 21.06 0.00
CA ARG A 125 0.50 21.30 1.10
C ARG A 125 -0.81 20.54 0.86
N MET A 126 -1.52 20.24 1.94
CA MET A 126 -2.87 19.67 1.84
C MET A 126 -3.77 20.59 1.01
N GLY A 127 -4.48 20.01 0.03
CA GLY A 127 -5.33 20.75 -0.90
C GLY A 127 -4.58 21.45 -2.03
N GLU A 128 -3.26 21.27 -2.18
CA GLU A 128 -2.52 21.80 -3.32
C GLU A 128 -2.73 20.92 -4.58
N PRO A 129 -2.95 21.50 -5.78
CA PRO A 129 -3.08 20.72 -7.01
C PRO A 129 -1.75 20.06 -7.42
N THR A 130 -1.80 18.76 -7.70
CA THR A 130 -0.68 17.96 -8.24
C THR A 130 -1.02 17.38 -9.60
N TYR A 131 0.00 17.24 -10.46
CA TYR A 131 -0.15 16.80 -11.84
C TYR A 131 0.66 15.52 -12.08
N SER A 132 -0.01 14.41 -12.34
CA SER A 132 0.62 13.13 -12.69
C SER A 132 0.53 12.89 -14.19
N CYS A 133 1.66 12.85 -14.89
CA CYS A 133 1.71 12.56 -16.32
C CYS A 133 1.64 11.05 -16.55
N ARG A 134 0.63 10.59 -17.29
CA ARG A 134 0.38 9.16 -17.55
C ARG A 134 1.28 8.59 -18.65
N ASP A 135 1.79 9.46 -19.51
CA ASP A 135 2.65 9.04 -20.62
C ASP A 135 4.13 8.91 -20.23
N CYS A 136 4.56 9.66 -19.21
CA CYS A 136 5.98 9.80 -18.86
C CYS A 136 6.32 9.22 -17.49
N GLY A 137 5.38 9.14 -16.55
CA GLY A 137 5.66 8.64 -15.20
C GLY A 137 6.16 7.19 -15.23
N THR A 138 7.18 6.89 -14.42
CA THR A 138 7.61 5.51 -14.20
C THR A 138 6.53 4.73 -13.45
N ASP A 139 5.81 5.38 -12.54
CA ASP A 139 4.71 4.81 -11.79
C ASP A 139 3.63 5.87 -11.44
N PRO A 140 2.45 5.48 -10.90
CA PRO A 140 1.35 6.39 -10.61
C PRO A 140 1.59 7.42 -9.49
N THR A 141 2.67 7.26 -8.73
CA THR A 141 3.03 8.16 -7.63
C THR A 141 3.80 9.39 -8.11
N CYS A 142 4.30 9.40 -9.36
CA CYS A 142 5.02 10.52 -9.95
C CYS A 142 4.12 11.76 -10.11
N VAL A 143 4.57 12.89 -9.56
CA VAL A 143 3.78 14.11 -9.43
C VAL A 143 4.61 15.37 -9.66
N LEU A 144 4.01 16.33 -10.36
CA LEU A 144 4.56 17.66 -10.60
C LEU A 144 3.75 18.73 -9.88
N CYS A 145 4.44 19.76 -9.42
CA CYS A 145 3.82 21.01 -9.00
C CYS A 145 3.32 21.81 -10.23
N VAL A 146 2.42 22.75 -9.99
CA VAL A 146 1.83 23.59 -11.06
C VAL A 146 2.88 24.34 -11.89
N ASP A 147 3.96 24.80 -11.27
CA ASP A 147 5.00 25.58 -11.96
C ASP A 147 5.86 24.71 -12.87
N CYS A 148 6.28 23.53 -12.39
CA CYS A 148 7.03 22.57 -13.18
C CYS A 148 6.18 22.04 -14.33
N PHE A 149 4.91 21.71 -14.08
CA PHE A 149 3.99 21.23 -15.11
C PHE A 149 3.80 22.25 -16.25
N LYS A 150 3.60 23.54 -15.93
CA LYS A 150 3.44 24.59 -16.96
C LYS A 150 4.69 24.82 -17.82
N ARG A 151 5.87 24.52 -17.27
CA ARG A 151 7.20 24.73 -17.88
C ARG A 151 7.83 23.44 -18.42
N SER A 152 7.07 22.35 -18.51
CA SER A 152 7.55 21.08 -19.05
C SER A 152 6.73 20.66 -20.27
N ALA A 153 7.22 19.65 -20.99
CA ALA A 153 6.50 19.02 -22.09
C ALA A 153 5.20 18.35 -21.63
N HIS A 154 5.12 17.93 -20.36
CA HIS A 154 3.98 17.19 -19.81
C HIS A 154 2.62 17.90 -19.93
N LYS A 155 2.59 19.23 -20.09
CA LYS A 155 1.34 19.98 -20.37
C LYS A 155 0.67 19.61 -21.70
N GLN A 156 1.43 19.01 -22.61
CA GLN A 156 0.95 18.51 -23.91
C GLN A 156 0.66 17.01 -23.88
N HIS A 157 0.92 16.33 -22.76
CA HIS A 157 0.70 14.90 -22.57
C HIS A 157 -0.63 14.63 -21.85
N ARG A 158 -1.00 13.36 -21.70
CA ARG A 158 -2.11 12.96 -20.84
C ARG A 158 -1.69 13.02 -19.39
N TYR A 159 -2.47 13.74 -18.59
CA TYR A 159 -2.21 13.88 -17.16
C TYR A 159 -3.48 13.80 -16.33
N ARG A 160 -3.32 13.47 -15.04
CA ARG A 160 -4.36 13.52 -14.03
C ARG A 160 -4.06 14.67 -13.07
N LEU A 161 -5.06 15.51 -12.83
CA LEU A 161 -5.04 16.47 -11.73
C LEU A 161 -5.61 15.80 -10.47
N SER A 162 -4.86 15.87 -9.39
CA SER A 162 -5.28 15.40 -8.06
C SER A 162 -5.07 16.51 -7.03
N MET A 163 -5.77 16.44 -5.90
CA MET A 163 -5.53 17.30 -4.76
C MET A 163 -4.60 16.57 -3.80
N SER A 164 -3.49 17.19 -3.43
CA SER A 164 -2.55 16.60 -2.46
C SER A 164 -3.20 16.46 -1.10
N VAL A 165 -2.98 15.31 -0.46
CA VAL A 165 -3.32 15.08 0.96
C VAL A 165 -2.21 15.56 1.91
N GLY A 166 -1.13 16.15 1.38
CA GLY A 166 0.10 16.46 2.11
C GLY A 166 1.11 15.30 2.07
N GLY A 167 2.38 15.56 2.40
CA GLY A 167 3.41 14.52 2.58
C GLY A 167 4.18 14.07 1.33
N GLY A 168 3.86 14.59 0.13
CA GLY A 168 4.62 14.34 -1.11
C GLY A 168 5.42 15.55 -1.57
N TYR A 169 6.31 15.37 -2.56
CA TYR A 169 7.08 16.46 -3.19
C TYR A 169 7.11 16.34 -4.72
N CYS A 170 7.48 17.43 -5.39
CA CYS A 170 7.56 17.49 -6.85
C CYS A 170 8.78 16.72 -7.39
N ASP A 171 8.53 15.75 -8.27
CA ASP A 171 9.54 14.87 -8.87
C ASP A 171 10.26 15.47 -10.08
N CYS A 172 10.05 16.76 -10.38
CA CYS A 172 10.73 17.41 -11.49
C CYS A 172 12.24 17.44 -11.24
N GLY A 173 12.99 16.89 -12.19
CA GLY A 173 14.44 16.78 -12.17
C GLY A 173 14.96 15.43 -11.68
N ASP A 174 14.10 14.50 -11.25
CA ASP A 174 14.47 13.13 -10.87
C ASP A 174 14.35 12.21 -12.09
N PRO A 175 15.46 11.75 -12.71
CA PRO A 175 15.41 10.89 -13.89
C PRO A 175 14.77 9.52 -13.63
N GLU A 176 14.71 9.08 -12.37
CA GLU A 176 14.14 7.78 -12.03
C GLU A 176 12.60 7.82 -11.91
N ALA A 177 12.03 9.00 -11.64
CA ALA A 177 10.58 9.19 -11.62
C ALA A 177 9.94 9.25 -13.02
N TRP A 178 10.73 9.49 -14.08
CA TRP A 178 10.20 9.70 -15.42
C TRP A 178 10.91 8.85 -16.48
N LYS A 179 10.13 8.10 -17.28
CA LYS A 179 10.60 7.39 -18.47
C LYS A 179 11.21 8.32 -19.52
N THR A 180 10.62 9.52 -19.66
CA THR A 180 11.04 10.60 -20.58
C THR A 180 10.68 11.96 -19.99
N GLU A 181 11.32 13.04 -20.46
CA GLU A 181 10.99 14.43 -20.09
C GLU A 181 11.13 14.77 -18.59
N ALA A 182 12.11 14.19 -17.90
CA ALA A 182 12.28 14.33 -16.44
C ALA A 182 12.45 15.78 -15.93
N PHE A 183 12.83 16.72 -16.79
CA PHE A 183 13.18 18.09 -16.41
C PHE A 183 12.24 19.11 -17.06
N CYS A 184 11.79 20.10 -16.28
CA CYS A 184 11.20 21.31 -16.85
C CYS A 184 12.29 22.28 -17.33
N GLU A 185 11.92 23.28 -18.14
CA GLU A 185 12.84 24.27 -18.73
C GLU A 185 13.78 24.95 -17.71
N ASN A 186 13.33 25.14 -16.46
CA ASN A 186 14.15 25.73 -15.41
C ASN A 186 15.17 24.73 -14.84
N HIS A 187 14.71 23.52 -14.48
CA HIS A 187 15.56 22.53 -13.83
C HIS A 187 16.58 21.90 -14.79
N ALA A 188 16.27 21.85 -16.09
CA ALA A 188 17.22 21.45 -17.12
C ALA A 188 18.44 22.38 -17.20
N LYS A 189 18.25 23.69 -16.99
CA LYS A 189 19.35 24.66 -16.93
C LYS A 189 20.21 24.44 -15.69
N GLY A 190 19.59 24.06 -14.57
CA GLY A 190 20.31 23.78 -13.33
C GLY A 190 21.17 22.54 -13.43
N LEU A 191 20.66 21.48 -14.07
CA LEU A 191 21.44 20.28 -14.35
C LEU A 191 22.69 20.60 -15.19
N ALA A 192 22.56 21.41 -16.26
CA ALA A 192 23.68 21.80 -17.10
C ALA A 192 24.73 22.66 -16.37
N ALA A 193 24.34 23.36 -15.30
CA ALA A 193 25.25 24.10 -14.44
C ALA A 193 25.87 23.24 -13.32
N SER A 194 25.33 22.03 -13.08
CA SER A 194 25.64 21.12 -11.98
C SER A 194 26.47 19.92 -12.46
N GLU A 195 27.66 20.15 -13.02
CA GLU A 195 28.61 19.08 -13.38
C GLU A 195 29.61 18.72 -12.25
N GLU A 196 29.45 19.26 -11.04
CA GLU A 196 30.46 19.14 -9.99
C GLU A 196 29.95 18.35 -8.75
N GLY A 197 30.63 17.24 -8.42
CA GLY A 197 30.22 16.35 -7.32
C GLY A 197 30.34 16.94 -5.89
N ARG A 198 29.78 16.20 -4.92
CA ARG A 198 29.60 16.54 -3.49
C ARG A 198 30.80 17.26 -2.83
N GLU A 199 32.02 16.81 -3.09
CA GLU A 199 33.24 17.40 -2.48
C GLU A 199 33.48 18.85 -2.92
N LYS A 200 33.22 19.17 -4.19
CA LYS A 200 33.39 20.53 -4.72
C LYS A 200 32.28 21.47 -4.25
N LEU A 201 31.04 20.97 -4.11
CA LEU A 201 29.92 21.75 -3.55
C LEU A 201 30.19 22.17 -2.10
N MET A 202 30.68 21.24 -1.28
CA MET A 202 31.07 21.53 0.10
C MET A 202 32.27 22.49 0.17
N ALA A 203 33.20 22.43 -0.79
CA ALA A 203 34.35 23.34 -0.87
C ALA A 203 33.98 24.79 -1.23
N ARG A 204 32.80 25.04 -1.83
CA ARG A 204 32.30 26.40 -2.12
C ARG A 204 31.81 27.11 -0.86
N MET A 205 31.54 26.39 0.22
CA MET A 205 31.09 26.96 1.47
C MET A 205 32.28 27.41 2.33
N PRO A 206 32.27 28.65 2.87
CA PRO A 206 33.32 29.10 3.79
C PRO A 206 33.48 28.12 4.98
N PRO A 207 34.71 27.66 5.31
CA PRO A 207 34.92 26.65 6.35
C PRO A 207 34.38 27.04 7.72
N ASP A 208 34.42 28.32 8.04
CA ASP A 208 33.93 28.91 9.28
C ASP A 208 32.40 28.87 9.35
N VAL A 209 31.70 29.25 8.27
CA VAL A 209 30.23 29.12 8.15
C VAL A 209 29.85 27.65 8.27
N MET A 210 30.56 26.74 7.58
CA MET A 210 30.31 25.31 7.67
C MET A 210 30.46 24.79 9.11
N GLY A 211 31.52 25.19 9.81
CA GLY A 211 31.76 24.80 11.21
C GLY A 211 30.65 25.28 12.14
N ARG A 212 30.23 26.54 12.02
CA ARG A 212 29.13 27.12 12.81
C ARG A 212 27.79 26.46 12.50
N THR A 213 27.47 26.23 11.23
CA THR A 213 26.27 25.52 10.79
C THR A 213 26.19 24.12 11.39
N LYS A 214 27.29 23.36 11.39
CA LYS A 214 27.32 22.02 11.98
C LYS A 214 26.92 22.02 13.45
N ILE A 215 27.48 22.94 14.24
CA ILE A 215 27.17 23.06 15.68
C ILE A 215 25.70 23.45 15.88
N VAL A 216 25.19 24.43 15.12
CA VAL A 216 23.80 24.88 15.23
C VAL A 216 22.83 23.77 14.84
N PHE A 217 23.04 23.10 13.71
CA PHE A 217 22.16 22.04 13.22
C PHE A 217 22.12 20.87 14.22
N ALA A 218 23.29 20.41 14.68
CA ALA A 218 23.37 19.34 15.68
C ALA A 218 22.66 19.73 16.98
N THR A 219 22.83 20.98 17.42
CA THR A 219 22.21 21.49 18.64
C THR A 219 20.68 21.60 18.51
N VAL A 220 20.19 22.16 17.42
CA VAL A 220 18.75 22.31 17.15
C VAL A 220 18.09 20.94 17.02
N LEU A 221 18.68 20.03 16.25
CA LEU A 221 18.16 18.68 16.07
C LEU A 221 18.12 17.90 17.39
N LYS A 222 19.21 17.90 18.16
CA LYS A 222 19.26 17.21 19.46
C LYS A 222 18.31 17.84 20.47
N TYR A 223 18.20 19.17 20.49
CA TYR A 223 17.24 19.88 21.33
C TYR A 223 15.81 19.54 20.98
N ALA A 224 15.44 19.64 19.70
CA ALA A 224 14.09 19.36 19.25
C ALA A 224 13.73 17.89 19.45
N TYR A 225 14.64 16.96 19.12
CA TYR A 225 14.46 15.54 19.41
C TYR A 225 14.17 15.35 20.90
N GLN A 226 15.08 15.75 21.79
CA GLN A 226 14.89 15.55 23.24
C GLN A 226 13.61 16.21 23.78
N ILE A 227 13.31 17.45 23.42
CA ILE A 227 12.12 18.16 23.93
C ILE A 227 10.80 17.54 23.45
N LEU A 228 10.79 17.01 22.22
CA LEU A 228 9.60 16.42 21.65
C LEU A 228 9.45 14.93 22.02
N THR A 229 10.54 14.22 22.37
CA THR A 229 10.55 12.75 22.55
C THR A 229 10.90 12.22 23.95
N SER A 230 11.36 13.03 24.90
CA SER A 230 11.92 12.63 26.23
C SER A 230 10.93 11.93 27.22
N GLU A 231 10.15 10.93 26.81
CA GLU A 231 9.20 10.16 27.65
C GLU A 231 7.93 10.95 28.07
N LEU A 232 7.29 11.52 27.04
CA LEU A 232 5.84 11.80 26.90
C LEU A 232 5.20 12.98 27.69
N THR A 233 5.86 14.14 27.67
CA THR A 233 5.32 15.54 27.76
C THR A 233 5.47 16.35 29.07
N MET A 234 6.11 15.84 30.14
CA MET A 234 5.96 16.51 31.45
C MET A 234 7.21 17.16 32.09
N ASN A 235 8.44 16.80 31.71
CA ASN A 235 9.65 17.35 32.35
C ASN A 235 10.70 17.82 31.35
N LEU A 236 11.40 18.91 31.68
CA LEU A 236 12.55 19.38 30.91
C LEU A 236 13.85 18.63 31.29
N PRO A 237 14.78 18.45 30.33
CA PRO A 237 16.16 18.08 30.61
C PRO A 237 16.78 18.97 31.71
N GLN A 238 17.65 18.39 32.53
CA GLN A 238 18.20 19.04 33.73
C GLN A 238 18.89 20.39 33.44
N ASP A 239 19.53 20.52 32.28
CA ASP A 239 20.21 21.75 31.86
C ASP A 239 19.23 22.89 31.54
N LEU A 240 18.01 22.57 31.10
CA LEU A 240 16.94 23.52 30.79
C LEU A 240 16.05 23.85 32.00
N GLN A 241 16.21 23.18 33.14
CA GLN A 241 15.48 23.49 34.37
C GLN A 241 16.04 24.75 35.04
N VAL A 242 15.19 25.74 35.29
CA VAL A 242 15.57 26.99 35.96
C VAL A 242 15.62 26.75 37.47
N ASN A 243 16.79 26.40 38.00
CA ASN A 243 17.09 26.48 39.43
C ASN A 243 17.79 27.82 39.68
N PHE A 244 17.25 28.67 40.58
CA PHE A 244 17.91 29.90 41.02
C PHE A 244 18.68 29.61 42.32
N PRO A 245 20.01 29.41 42.32
CA PRO A 245 20.77 29.31 43.55
C PRO A 245 21.10 30.74 44.03
N GLY A 246 20.57 31.12 45.20
CA GLY A 246 21.12 32.24 45.98
C GLY A 246 20.50 33.63 45.78
N ASN A 247 19.28 33.76 45.26
CA ASN A 247 18.61 35.06 45.17
C ASN A 247 17.18 35.00 45.75
N GLU A 248 17.07 35.17 47.08
CA GLU A 248 15.82 35.05 47.85
C GLU A 248 14.71 36.02 47.36
N ILE A 249 15.09 37.15 46.74
CA ILE A 249 14.14 38.16 46.23
C ILE A 249 13.57 37.76 44.86
N ALA A 250 14.32 37.04 44.02
CA ALA A 250 13.81 36.51 42.74
C ALA A 250 12.91 35.27 42.97
N GLN A 251 13.19 34.48 44.01
CA GLN A 251 12.29 33.42 44.47
C GLN A 251 10.95 33.98 44.95
N LEU A 252 10.91 35.16 45.57
CA LEU A 252 9.66 35.78 46.05
C LEU A 252 8.82 36.42 44.94
N SER A 253 9.42 36.89 43.84
CA SER A 253 8.71 37.51 42.70
C SER A 253 8.23 36.50 41.64
N LEU A 254 8.89 35.35 41.49
CA LEU A 254 8.46 34.26 40.58
C LEU A 254 7.70 33.14 41.31
N ALA A 255 7.57 33.20 42.64
CA ALA A 255 6.65 32.38 43.42
C ALA A 255 5.17 32.83 43.29
N GLU A 256 4.87 33.82 42.44
CA GLU A 256 3.52 34.08 41.97
C GLU A 256 3.08 32.93 41.04
N GLU A 257 2.29 32.02 41.61
CA GLU A 257 1.56 30.88 41.01
C GLU A 257 2.11 30.34 39.68
N GLU A 258 2.99 29.33 39.76
CA GLU A 258 3.42 28.55 38.59
C GLU A 258 2.23 28.12 37.72
N VAL A 259 2.23 28.55 36.46
CA VAL A 259 1.11 28.31 35.53
C VAL A 259 1.23 26.92 34.92
N TYR A 260 0.12 26.19 34.96
CA TYR A 260 -0.06 24.87 34.36
C TYR A 260 -1.06 24.97 33.20
N CYS A 261 -0.90 24.08 32.22
CA CYS A 261 -1.76 23.94 31.06
C CYS A 261 -2.41 22.56 31.06
N THR A 262 -3.74 22.50 30.98
CA THR A 262 -4.47 21.27 30.67
C THR A 262 -4.50 21.11 29.15
N MET A 263 -3.79 20.10 28.64
CA MET A 263 -3.66 19.77 27.23
C MET A 263 -4.53 18.55 26.90
N LEU A 264 -5.47 18.70 25.96
CA LEU A 264 -6.28 17.61 25.42
C LEU A 264 -5.68 17.14 24.09
N PHE A 265 -5.52 15.83 23.93
CA PHE A 265 -4.97 15.20 22.74
C PHE A 265 -6.07 14.55 21.90
N ASN A 266 -5.85 14.50 20.59
CA ASN A 266 -6.67 13.71 19.68
C ASN A 266 -6.34 12.22 19.85
N ASP A 267 -7.36 11.38 19.83
CA ASP A 267 -7.22 9.92 19.89
C ASP A 267 -7.90 9.19 18.72
N GLU A 268 -8.39 9.92 17.70
CA GLU A 268 -9.06 9.40 16.48
C GLU A 268 -10.25 8.45 16.72
N THR A 269 -10.69 8.28 17.96
CA THR A 269 -11.72 7.30 18.33
C THR A 269 -12.99 7.95 18.83
N HIS A 270 -12.88 9.06 19.56
CA HIS A 270 -14.04 9.83 19.99
C HIS A 270 -14.56 10.72 18.86
N THR A 271 -15.88 10.72 18.69
CA THR A 271 -16.55 11.59 17.71
C THR A 271 -16.44 13.07 18.12
N PHE A 272 -16.52 13.97 17.13
CA PHE A 272 -16.55 15.41 17.37
C PHE A 272 -17.61 15.82 18.42
N GLU A 273 -18.82 15.27 18.33
CA GLU A 273 -19.91 15.58 19.26
C GLU A 273 -19.56 15.19 20.71
N GLN A 274 -18.96 14.00 20.91
CA GLN A 274 -18.52 13.54 22.24
C GLN A 274 -17.46 14.47 22.83
N VAL A 275 -16.49 14.91 22.01
CA VAL A 275 -15.43 15.83 22.45
C VAL A 275 -16.03 17.19 22.80
N ILE A 276 -16.90 17.73 21.94
CA ILE A 276 -17.56 19.03 22.13
C ILE A 276 -18.37 19.06 23.44
N ASP A 277 -19.20 18.05 23.68
CA ASP A 277 -20.02 17.97 24.90
C ASP A 277 -19.18 17.80 26.17
N THR A 278 -18.05 17.10 26.06
CA THR A 278 -17.10 16.93 27.17
C THR A 278 -16.44 18.27 27.50
N LEU A 279 -16.00 19.03 26.49
CA LEU A 279 -15.37 20.34 26.66
C LEU A 279 -16.33 21.35 27.29
N LYS A 280 -17.57 21.46 26.78
CA LYS A 280 -18.57 22.39 27.34
C LYS A 280 -18.77 22.21 28.84
N ARG A 281 -18.76 20.97 29.33
CA ARG A 281 -18.94 20.67 30.75
C ARG A 281 -17.66 20.79 31.57
N ALA A 282 -16.50 20.50 30.98
CA ALA A 282 -15.23 20.49 31.70
C ALA A 282 -14.64 21.90 31.91
N ILE A 283 -14.83 22.80 30.94
CA ILE A 283 -14.27 24.15 30.95
C ILE A 283 -15.32 25.27 30.92
N ASP A 284 -16.61 24.92 30.95
CA ASP A 284 -17.74 25.87 31.00
C ASP A 284 -17.71 26.90 29.84
N CYS A 285 -17.55 26.40 28.61
CA CYS A 285 -17.45 27.22 27.39
C CYS A 285 -18.71 27.16 26.51
N ALA A 286 -18.83 28.12 25.59
CA ALA A 286 -19.93 28.16 24.62
C ALA A 286 -19.82 27.01 23.59
N GLN A 287 -20.95 26.64 22.97
CA GLN A 287 -20.97 25.60 21.92
C GLN A 287 -19.96 25.88 20.80
N LYS A 288 -19.89 27.14 20.35
CA LYS A 288 -18.99 27.56 19.28
C LYS A 288 -17.52 27.38 19.67
N GLU A 289 -17.16 27.79 20.88
CA GLU A 289 -15.80 27.64 21.43
C GLU A 289 -15.39 26.17 21.54
N ALA A 290 -16.30 25.30 21.98
CA ALA A 290 -16.06 23.85 22.04
C ALA A 290 -15.85 23.23 20.64
N VAL A 291 -16.58 23.69 19.62
CA VAL A 291 -16.38 23.29 18.22
C VAL A 291 -15.00 23.75 17.72
N ASP A 292 -14.61 24.98 18.04
CA ASP A 292 -13.30 25.53 17.64
C ASP A 292 -12.15 24.73 18.29
N PHE A 293 -12.25 24.41 19.59
CA PHE A 293 -11.30 23.52 20.27
C PHE A 293 -11.21 22.15 19.61
N ALA A 294 -12.36 21.49 19.36
CA ALA A 294 -12.38 20.17 18.71
C ALA A 294 -11.73 20.21 17.31
N THR A 295 -11.96 21.29 16.56
CA THR A 295 -11.34 21.50 15.23
C THR A 295 -9.83 21.67 15.32
N ILE A 296 -9.32 22.43 16.31
CA ILE A 296 -7.87 22.59 16.54
C ILE A 296 -7.25 21.26 16.97
N ILE A 297 -7.90 20.51 17.86
CA ILE A 297 -7.43 19.20 18.32
C ILE A 297 -7.33 18.23 17.14
N ASP A 298 -8.32 18.21 16.25
CA ASP A 298 -8.27 17.36 15.06
C ASP A 298 -7.12 17.75 14.12
N ARG A 299 -6.96 19.04 13.83
CA ARG A 299 -5.94 19.54 12.91
C ARG A 299 -4.51 19.42 13.45
N GLU A 300 -4.28 19.89 14.67
CA GLU A 300 -2.95 19.95 15.28
C GLU A 300 -2.60 18.65 16.02
N GLY A 301 -3.58 17.84 16.39
CA GLY A 301 -3.42 16.63 17.22
C GLY A 301 -3.51 16.87 18.73
N ARG A 302 -3.53 18.15 19.18
CA ARG A 302 -3.72 18.55 20.57
C ARG A 302 -4.09 20.04 20.70
N CYS A 303 -4.71 20.42 21.81
CA CYS A 303 -4.95 21.83 22.14
C CYS A 303 -4.90 22.07 23.66
N ILE A 304 -4.48 23.27 24.05
CA ILE A 304 -4.62 23.75 25.43
C ILE A 304 -6.09 24.11 25.64
N VAL A 305 -6.71 23.58 26.69
CA VAL A 305 -8.11 23.85 27.02
C VAL A 305 -8.27 24.68 28.30
N LYS A 306 -7.23 24.76 29.13
CA LYS A 306 -7.20 25.61 30.33
C LYS A 306 -5.77 25.95 30.74
N CYS A 307 -5.52 27.21 31.09
CA CYS A 307 -4.30 27.67 31.78
C CYS A 307 -4.65 28.21 33.17
N SER A 308 -4.09 27.64 34.23
CA SER A 308 -4.33 28.05 35.63
C SER A 308 -3.30 27.40 36.57
N ASN A 309 -3.48 27.50 37.88
CA ASN A 309 -2.73 26.69 38.85
C ASN A 309 -3.01 25.18 38.69
N PHE A 310 -2.10 24.35 39.22
CA PHE A 310 -2.16 22.90 39.09
C PHE A 310 -3.49 22.30 39.55
N ALA A 311 -4.05 22.76 40.68
CA ALA A 311 -5.29 22.22 41.23
C ALA A 311 -6.48 22.41 40.27
N THR A 312 -6.59 23.61 39.67
CA THR A 312 -7.64 23.92 38.70
C THR A 312 -7.47 23.10 37.42
N CYS A 313 -6.26 23.08 36.85
CA CYS A 313 -5.97 22.33 35.64
C CYS A 313 -6.19 20.81 35.80
N ASN A 314 -5.79 20.27 36.96
CA ASN A 314 -6.01 18.86 37.30
C ASN A 314 -7.50 18.54 37.53
N ASN A 315 -8.28 19.48 38.05
CA ASN A 315 -9.74 19.30 38.13
C ASN A 315 -10.36 19.18 36.73
N VAL A 316 -10.02 20.09 35.80
CA VAL A 316 -10.50 20.01 34.40
C VAL A 316 -10.14 18.65 33.78
N ARG A 317 -8.90 18.18 33.95
CA ARG A 317 -8.46 16.85 33.51
C ARG A 317 -9.35 15.74 34.08
N LEU A 318 -9.56 15.71 35.39
CA LEU A 318 -10.38 14.69 36.05
C LEU A 318 -11.84 14.72 35.57
N VAL A 319 -12.39 15.89 35.27
CA VAL A 319 -13.74 16.01 34.71
C VAL A 319 -13.81 15.41 33.31
N ILE A 320 -12.85 15.71 32.44
CA ILE A 320 -12.77 15.13 31.08
C ILE A 320 -12.67 13.60 31.16
N GLU A 321 -11.69 13.08 31.90
CA GLU A 321 -11.45 11.63 32.03
C GLU A 321 -12.71 10.91 32.55
N ARG A 322 -13.32 11.41 33.64
CA ARG A 322 -14.53 10.81 34.24
C ARG A 322 -15.73 10.80 33.31
N GLN A 323 -15.92 11.81 32.47
CA GLN A 323 -17.05 11.86 31.54
C GLN A 323 -16.88 10.86 30.41
N THR A 324 -15.65 10.68 29.92
CA THR A 324 -15.35 9.74 28.84
C THR A 324 -15.29 8.29 29.31
N SER A 325 -14.91 8.03 30.57
CA SER A 325 -14.90 6.66 31.15
C SER A 325 -16.29 6.06 31.39
N ARG A 326 -17.35 6.88 31.44
CA ARG A 326 -18.72 6.44 31.82
C ARG A 326 -19.56 5.96 30.64
N GLN A 327 -19.02 5.93 29.43
CA GLN A 327 -19.76 5.52 28.24
C GLN A 327 -19.73 3.98 28.08
N PRO A 328 -20.80 3.37 27.53
CA PRO A 328 -21.00 1.92 27.49
C PRO A 328 -20.08 1.16 26.51
N THR A 329 -19.13 1.83 25.87
CA THR A 329 -18.14 1.25 24.94
C THR A 329 -16.85 0.92 25.71
N ASN A 330 -16.15 -0.15 25.32
CA ASN A 330 -14.83 -0.55 25.86
C ASN A 330 -13.70 0.46 25.50
N GLN A 331 -14.04 1.74 25.32
CA GLN A 331 -13.15 2.82 24.88
C GLN A 331 -12.35 3.37 26.07
N ARG A 332 -11.08 3.68 25.82
CA ARG A 332 -10.21 4.36 26.80
C ARG A 332 -10.71 5.80 26.97
N PRO A 333 -10.56 6.42 28.15
CA PRO A 333 -10.87 7.84 28.32
C PRO A 333 -9.99 8.71 27.42
N LEU A 334 -10.48 9.91 27.08
CA LEU A 334 -9.72 10.90 26.31
C LEU A 334 -8.36 11.18 27.00
N LYS A 335 -7.30 11.25 26.19
CA LYS A 335 -5.94 11.54 26.69
C LYS A 335 -5.81 13.01 27.06
N VAL A 336 -5.66 13.30 28.35
CA VAL A 336 -5.45 14.65 28.89
C VAL A 336 -4.23 14.69 29.80
N VAL A 337 -3.37 15.70 29.60
CA VAL A 337 -2.17 15.90 30.41
C VAL A 337 -2.17 17.30 30.99
N VAL A 338 -1.77 17.43 32.27
CA VAL A 338 -1.51 18.73 32.90
C VAL A 338 0.00 18.93 32.93
N MET A 339 0.51 19.97 32.28
CA MET A 339 1.95 20.24 32.20
C MET A 339 2.28 21.68 32.55
N PRO A 340 3.48 21.97 33.08
CA PRO A 340 3.92 23.34 33.31
C PRO A 340 3.97 24.15 32.01
N ALA A 341 3.59 25.43 32.07
CA ALA A 341 3.58 26.33 30.92
C ALA A 341 4.94 26.43 30.22
N HIS A 342 6.04 26.38 30.98
CA HIS A 342 7.39 26.43 30.45
C HIS A 342 7.76 25.17 29.63
N VAL A 343 7.24 23.99 29.98
CA VAL A 343 7.47 22.76 29.19
C VAL A 343 6.81 22.90 27.82
N MET A 344 5.57 23.39 27.81
CA MET A 344 4.83 23.66 26.57
C MET A 344 5.54 24.72 25.73
N ALA A 345 6.03 25.80 26.36
CA ALA A 345 6.82 26.84 25.69
C ALA A 345 8.05 26.26 24.96
N HIS A 346 8.78 25.34 25.61
CA HIS A 346 9.89 24.63 25.00
C HIS A 346 9.47 23.74 23.82
N GLN A 347 8.32 23.07 23.89
CA GLN A 347 7.79 22.31 22.76
C GLN A 347 7.44 23.21 21.57
N VAL A 348 6.80 24.37 21.81
CA VAL A 348 6.51 25.35 20.75
C VAL A 348 7.81 25.93 20.16
N GLY A 349 8.78 26.26 21.00
CA GLY A 349 10.11 26.72 20.58
C GLY A 349 10.83 25.69 19.71
N ALA A 350 10.84 24.42 20.10
CA ALA A 350 11.39 23.32 19.29
C ALA A 350 10.71 23.22 17.93
N MET A 351 9.38 23.29 17.89
CA MET A 351 8.61 23.28 16.64
C MET A 351 8.94 24.49 15.73
N ARG A 352 9.13 25.68 16.30
CA ARG A 352 9.55 26.88 15.54
C ARG A 352 10.96 26.71 14.97
N LEU A 353 11.89 26.17 15.75
CA LEU A 353 13.26 25.88 15.29
C LEU A 353 13.30 24.83 14.17
N LEU A 354 12.49 23.78 14.24
CA LEU A 354 12.42 22.77 13.17
C LEU A 354 11.85 23.35 11.86
N ASN A 355 10.79 24.18 11.95
CA ASN A 355 10.24 24.88 10.80
C ASN A 355 11.25 25.87 10.19
N TRP A 356 11.99 26.61 11.02
CA TRP A 356 13.08 27.47 10.58
C TRP A 356 14.20 26.67 9.90
N LEU A 357 14.61 25.55 10.49
CA LEU A 357 15.61 24.67 9.90
C LEU A 357 15.17 24.17 8.52
N GLN A 358 13.90 23.75 8.38
CA GLN A 358 13.33 23.37 7.09
C GLN A 358 13.44 24.49 6.03
N GLN A 359 13.14 25.74 6.41
CA GLN A 359 13.29 26.89 5.51
C GLN A 359 14.75 27.08 5.10
N LEU A 360 15.67 26.92 6.05
CA LEU A 360 17.11 27.05 5.82
C LEU A 360 17.65 25.96 4.88
N LEU A 361 17.15 24.72 4.96
CA LEU A 361 17.49 23.65 4.00
C LEU A 361 17.07 23.97 2.55
N GLY A 362 16.10 24.87 2.38
CA GLY A 362 15.70 25.39 1.08
C GLY A 362 16.69 26.41 0.49
N CYS A 363 17.61 26.96 1.28
CA CYS A 363 18.52 28.01 0.82
C CYS A 363 19.61 27.48 -0.13
N CYS A 364 20.26 26.36 0.20
CA CYS A 364 21.30 25.77 -0.63
C CYS A 364 21.48 24.27 -0.38
N GLU A 365 22.09 23.57 -1.33
CA GLU A 365 22.38 22.14 -1.29
C GLU A 365 23.38 21.76 -0.21
N ALA A 366 24.39 22.61 0.04
CA ALA A 366 25.38 22.39 1.09
C ALA A 366 24.73 22.24 2.48
N PHE A 367 23.67 23.01 2.78
CA PHE A 367 22.92 22.86 4.02
C PHE A 367 22.17 21.52 4.10
N ARG A 368 21.59 21.04 3.00
CA ARG A 368 20.96 19.71 2.95
C ARG A 368 21.97 18.59 3.21
N ILE A 369 23.15 18.68 2.59
CA ILE A 369 24.25 17.74 2.81
C ILE A 369 24.66 17.73 4.28
N LEU A 370 24.95 18.90 4.87
CA LEU A 370 25.32 19.01 6.29
C LEU A 370 24.24 18.46 7.22
N PHE A 371 22.99 18.82 6.96
CA PHE A 371 21.84 18.31 7.69
C PHE A 371 21.77 16.79 7.64
N SER A 372 21.89 16.21 6.44
CA SER A 372 21.80 14.77 6.23
C SER A 372 22.88 14.01 7.00
N ASP A 373 24.11 14.54 6.99
CA ASP A 373 25.23 13.94 7.71
C ASP A 373 24.98 13.98 9.21
N ILE A 374 24.58 15.13 9.76
CA ILE A 374 24.32 15.30 11.20
C ILE A 374 23.10 14.50 11.66
N ALA A 375 22.01 14.51 10.91
CA ALA A 375 20.75 13.87 11.29
C ALA A 375 20.86 12.33 11.30
N MET A 376 21.69 11.78 10.40
CA MET A 376 21.95 10.34 10.28
C MET A 376 23.24 9.88 10.99
N GLU A 377 24.00 10.78 11.61
CA GLU A 377 25.21 10.44 12.37
C GLU A 377 24.83 9.75 13.68
N ALA A 378 25.15 8.47 13.80
CA ALA A 378 25.04 7.70 15.03
C ALA A 378 26.39 7.69 15.74
N SER A 379 26.38 7.87 17.07
CA SER A 379 27.59 7.65 17.88
C SER A 379 27.66 6.20 18.33
N SER A 380 28.81 5.74 18.82
CA SER A 380 28.96 4.36 19.33
C SER A 380 28.07 4.02 20.53
N LYS A 381 27.42 5.01 21.15
CA LYS A 381 26.56 4.86 22.35
C LYS A 381 25.16 5.46 22.21
N GLU A 382 24.90 6.33 21.22
CA GLU A 382 23.61 7.01 21.00
C GLU A 382 23.14 6.82 19.56
N MET A 383 21.85 6.54 19.40
CA MET A 383 21.18 6.49 18.10
C MET A 383 21.23 7.87 17.41
N SER A 384 21.24 7.88 16.08
CA SER A 384 21.07 9.14 15.34
C SER A 384 19.66 9.72 15.55
N VAL A 385 19.48 11.01 15.26
CA VAL A 385 18.17 11.68 15.39
C VAL A 385 17.15 11.03 14.46
N VAL A 386 17.55 10.67 13.25
CA VAL A 386 16.68 9.96 12.30
C VAL A 386 16.23 8.62 12.87
N GLU A 387 17.14 7.79 13.37
CA GLU A 387 16.79 6.51 13.98
C GLU A 387 15.91 6.68 15.22
N GLY A 388 16.17 7.71 16.03
CA GLY A 388 15.36 8.04 17.19
C GLY A 388 13.92 8.37 16.82
N ILE A 389 13.70 9.25 15.83
CA ILE A 389 12.37 9.61 15.35
C ILE A 389 11.64 8.41 14.72
N LEU A 390 12.33 7.57 13.94
CA LEU A 390 11.73 6.35 13.38
C LEU A 390 11.18 5.42 14.47
N ASN A 391 11.79 5.41 15.66
CA ASN A 391 11.36 4.59 16.81
C ASN A 391 10.30 5.24 17.71
N CYS A 392 10.03 6.53 17.58
CA CYS A 392 9.10 7.23 18.48
C CYS A 392 8.09 8.13 17.76
N ASP A 393 7.96 8.02 16.44
CA ASP A 393 7.02 8.79 15.64
C ASP A 393 5.59 8.74 16.21
N THR A 394 5.12 7.56 16.61
CA THR A 394 3.77 7.37 17.16
C THR A 394 3.54 8.07 18.51
N GLN A 395 4.61 8.43 19.22
CA GLN A 395 4.54 9.16 20.49
C GLN A 395 4.30 10.66 20.30
N LEU A 396 4.60 11.18 19.10
CA LEU A 396 4.40 12.58 18.73
C LEU A 396 2.93 12.84 18.34
N TRP A 397 2.47 14.07 18.55
CA TRP A 397 1.17 14.52 18.05
C TRP A 397 1.25 14.91 16.57
N LYS A 398 0.11 14.98 15.86
CA LYS A 398 0.02 15.23 14.41
C LYS A 398 0.98 16.31 13.90
N ALA A 399 0.89 17.53 14.45
CA ALA A 399 1.72 18.64 13.98
C ALA A 399 3.23 18.39 14.16
N ALA A 400 3.65 17.74 15.26
CA ALA A 400 5.06 17.38 15.47
C ALA A 400 5.54 16.32 14.48
N ARG A 401 4.73 15.29 14.20
CA ARG A 401 5.03 14.29 13.16
C ARG A 401 5.21 14.97 11.80
N SER A 402 4.24 15.80 11.41
CA SER A 402 4.29 16.51 10.12
C SER A 402 5.55 17.36 9.95
N VAL A 403 6.00 18.08 10.99
CA VAL A 403 7.23 18.87 10.90
C VAL A 403 8.47 17.99 10.72
N TRP A 404 8.59 16.87 11.44
CA TRP A 404 9.69 15.92 11.23
C TRP A 404 9.66 15.26 9.85
N HIS A 405 8.48 14.83 9.39
CA HIS A 405 8.33 14.21 8.07
C HIS A 405 8.71 15.18 6.96
N HIS A 406 8.24 16.43 7.02
CA HIS A 406 8.63 17.47 6.06
C HIS A 406 10.12 17.79 6.10
N LEU A 407 10.73 17.76 7.28
CA LEU A 407 12.18 17.96 7.43
C LEU A 407 12.97 16.81 6.80
N PHE A 408 12.53 15.55 6.96
CA PHE A 408 13.17 14.41 6.30
C PHE A 408 12.99 14.46 4.78
N ILE A 409 11.80 14.82 4.30
CA ILE A 409 11.56 14.99 2.86
C ILE A 409 12.51 16.06 2.28
N SER A 410 12.51 17.26 2.86
CA SER A 410 13.32 18.39 2.36
C SER A 410 14.83 18.20 2.55
N GLY A 411 15.25 17.51 3.61
CA GLY A 411 16.67 17.36 3.97
C GLY A 411 17.34 16.07 3.49
N LEU A 412 16.60 14.96 3.35
CA LEU A 412 17.17 13.64 3.06
C LEU A 412 16.81 13.11 1.67
N LEU A 413 15.63 13.45 1.12
CA LEU A 413 15.14 12.87 -0.13
C LEU A 413 15.53 13.66 -1.38
N MET A 414 16.09 14.85 -1.20
CA MET A 414 16.46 15.76 -2.29
C MET A 414 17.79 15.44 -2.97
N ASP A 415 18.59 14.55 -2.38
CA ASP A 415 19.86 14.08 -2.93
C ASP A 415 19.83 12.55 -3.00
N PHE A 416 20.35 11.98 -4.08
CA PHE A 416 20.26 10.53 -4.32
C PHE A 416 21.04 9.72 -3.27
N GLU A 417 22.26 10.12 -2.92
CA GLU A 417 23.09 9.36 -1.98
C GLU A 417 22.50 9.43 -0.56
N ASN A 418 22.01 10.59 -0.16
CA ASN A 418 21.30 10.77 1.11
C ASN A 418 19.98 9.98 1.15
N LYS A 419 19.20 9.99 0.05
CA LYS A 419 17.97 9.21 -0.11
C LYS A 419 18.25 7.72 0.07
N LYS A 420 19.31 7.21 -0.58
CA LYS A 420 19.76 5.82 -0.45
C LYS A 420 20.20 5.47 0.97
N ARG A 421 21.01 6.31 1.63
CA ARG A 421 21.41 6.11 3.04
C ARG A 421 20.20 6.07 3.96
N PHE A 422 19.26 6.99 3.80
CA PHE A 422 18.03 7.02 4.58
C PHE A 422 17.16 5.79 4.31
N ALA A 423 17.02 5.33 3.05
CA ALA A 423 16.25 4.14 2.71
C ALA A 423 16.77 2.87 3.41
N LYS A 424 18.09 2.75 3.58
CA LYS A 424 18.71 1.65 4.34
C LYS A 424 18.38 1.73 5.83
N ILE A 425 18.46 2.91 6.43
CA ILE A 425 18.08 3.13 7.82
C ILE A 425 16.57 2.84 8.00
N PHE A 426 15.72 3.37 7.14
CA PHE A 426 14.28 3.13 7.13
C PHE A 426 13.96 1.63 7.08
N THR A 427 14.60 0.89 6.17
CA THR A 427 14.44 -0.57 6.04
C THR A 427 14.86 -1.31 7.32
N LYS A 428 15.95 -0.88 7.97
CA LYS A 428 16.42 -1.46 9.24
C LYS A 428 15.39 -1.31 10.37
N TYR A 429 14.65 -0.20 10.42
CA TYR A 429 13.66 0.09 11.47
C TYR A 429 12.21 -0.23 11.07
N TYR A 430 11.99 -0.71 9.85
CA TYR A 430 10.67 -0.95 9.27
C TYR A 430 9.76 -1.80 10.19
N ASN A 431 10.28 -2.87 10.78
CA ASN A 431 9.49 -3.75 11.66
C ASN A 431 9.00 -3.04 12.92
N VAL A 432 9.82 -2.16 13.51
CA VAL A 432 9.45 -1.39 14.71
C VAL A 432 8.40 -0.35 14.33
N MET A 433 8.67 0.43 13.28
CA MET A 433 7.74 1.42 12.77
C MET A 433 6.37 0.83 12.44
N MET A 434 6.33 -0.29 11.71
CA MET A 434 5.06 -0.92 11.35
C MET A 434 4.32 -1.48 12.56
N LYS A 435 5.05 -2.02 13.55
CA LYS A 435 4.44 -2.50 14.80
C LYS A 435 3.85 -1.34 15.60
N ASP A 436 4.54 -0.22 15.68
CA ASP A 436 4.06 0.98 16.35
C ASP A 436 2.84 1.53 15.61
N PHE A 437 2.90 1.63 14.28
CA PHE A 437 1.76 2.03 13.45
C PHE A 437 0.55 1.12 13.66
N ILE A 438 0.70 -0.19 13.72
CA ILE A 438 -0.44 -1.11 13.97
C ILE A 438 -1.15 -0.82 15.29
N ASN A 439 -0.41 -0.37 16.31
CA ASN A 439 -0.94 -0.04 17.63
C ASN A 439 -1.34 1.45 17.79
N ASP A 440 -1.04 2.27 16.78
CA ASP A 440 -1.35 3.69 16.72
C ASP A 440 -2.82 3.92 16.33
N ASP A 441 -3.38 5.03 16.80
CA ASP A 441 -4.75 5.47 16.52
C ASP A 441 -4.84 6.35 15.26
N HIS A 442 -3.73 6.96 14.84
CA HIS A 442 -3.67 7.83 13.67
C HIS A 442 -3.75 7.09 12.33
N ASP A 443 -4.22 7.79 11.29
CA ASP A 443 -4.20 7.31 9.91
C ASP A 443 -2.78 7.12 9.37
N HIS A 444 -2.62 6.21 8.40
CA HIS A 444 -1.33 5.91 7.76
C HIS A 444 -0.63 7.14 7.20
N SER A 445 -1.38 8.11 6.67
CA SER A 445 -0.82 9.35 6.12
C SER A 445 -0.09 10.23 7.13
N TYR A 446 -0.32 10.04 8.43
CA TYR A 446 0.38 10.73 9.52
C TYR A 446 1.44 9.85 10.19
N SER A 447 1.63 8.62 9.72
CA SER A 447 2.70 7.75 10.19
C SER A 447 3.94 7.92 9.32
N ILE A 448 5.11 7.89 9.96
CA ILE A 448 6.40 7.87 9.27
C ILE A 448 6.53 6.69 8.30
N SER A 449 5.77 5.59 8.49
CA SER A 449 5.73 4.47 7.54
C SER A 449 5.26 4.90 6.15
N SER A 450 4.45 5.96 6.04
CA SER A 450 3.98 6.47 4.75
C SER A 450 5.09 7.00 3.85
N LEU A 451 6.27 7.29 4.37
CA LEU A 451 7.44 7.67 3.57
C LEU A 451 7.98 6.52 2.71
N SER A 452 7.54 5.27 2.93
CA SER A 452 7.90 4.12 2.10
C SER A 452 7.67 4.38 0.61
N VAL A 453 6.58 5.06 0.24
CA VAL A 453 6.24 5.41 -1.14
C VAL A 453 7.27 6.34 -1.79
N GLN A 454 8.03 7.10 -1.01
CA GLN A 454 9.07 8.00 -1.51
C GLN A 454 10.45 7.32 -1.65
N LEU A 455 10.58 6.11 -1.13
CA LEU A 455 11.84 5.35 -1.05
C LEU A 455 11.80 4.09 -1.91
N PHE A 456 10.73 3.32 -1.78
CA PHE A 456 10.54 2.01 -2.41
C PHE A 456 10.00 2.08 -3.83
N THR A 457 9.68 3.27 -4.33
CA THR A 457 9.31 3.49 -5.75
C THR A 457 10.52 3.79 -6.62
N VAL A 458 11.63 4.23 -6.03
CA VAL A 458 12.87 4.55 -6.74
C VAL A 458 13.52 3.25 -7.22
N PRO A 459 13.59 2.98 -8.55
CA PRO A 459 14.05 1.70 -9.08
C PRO A 459 15.43 1.27 -8.58
N THR A 460 16.44 2.15 -8.65
CA THR A 460 17.81 1.77 -8.29
C THR A 460 17.97 1.52 -6.80
N ILE A 461 17.30 2.30 -5.95
CA ILE A 461 17.28 2.11 -4.50
C ILE A 461 16.54 0.81 -4.17
N SER A 462 15.40 0.55 -4.79
CA SER A 462 14.61 -0.67 -4.57
C SER A 462 15.40 -1.92 -4.93
N HIS A 463 16.04 -1.94 -6.10
CA HIS A 463 16.92 -3.04 -6.51
C HIS A 463 18.11 -3.21 -5.55
N HIS A 464 18.71 -2.10 -5.09
CA HIS A 464 19.78 -2.14 -4.09
C HIS A 464 19.30 -2.78 -2.78
N LEU A 465 18.18 -2.32 -2.22
CA LEU A 465 17.60 -2.82 -0.98
C LEU A 465 17.20 -4.30 -1.09
N ILE A 466 16.72 -4.75 -2.25
CA ILE A 466 16.41 -6.17 -2.49
C ILE A 466 17.71 -6.99 -2.50
N SER A 467 18.74 -6.51 -3.21
CA SER A 467 19.98 -7.27 -3.40
C SER A 467 20.88 -7.35 -2.16
N ILE A 468 20.96 -6.26 -1.38
CA ILE A 468 21.91 -6.11 -0.26
C ILE A 468 21.21 -6.17 1.10
N ASP A 469 20.09 -5.47 1.26
CA ASP A 469 19.44 -5.25 2.56
C ASP A 469 18.26 -6.23 2.81
N ASP A 470 18.00 -7.17 1.90
CA ASP A 470 16.98 -8.24 2.02
C ASP A 470 15.56 -7.71 2.29
N VAL A 471 15.24 -6.52 1.76
CA VAL A 471 14.03 -5.77 2.11
C VAL A 471 12.72 -6.56 1.89
N LEU A 472 12.61 -7.32 0.80
CA LEU A 472 11.40 -8.15 0.55
C LEU A 472 11.18 -9.15 1.68
N ALA A 473 12.25 -9.77 2.15
CA ALA A 473 12.16 -10.76 3.21
C ALA A 473 11.92 -10.11 4.57
N ILE A 474 12.45 -8.89 4.84
CA ILE A 474 12.10 -8.10 6.04
C ILE A 474 10.60 -7.84 6.09
N LEU A 475 10.04 -7.26 5.01
CA LEU A 475 8.61 -6.94 4.90
C LEU A 475 7.74 -8.20 5.01
N LEU A 476 8.08 -9.25 4.24
CA LEU A 476 7.31 -10.48 4.23
C LEU A 476 7.42 -11.25 5.54
N ARG A 477 8.57 -11.29 6.23
CA ARG A 477 8.67 -11.90 7.57
C ARG A 477 7.73 -11.19 8.55
N PHE A 478 7.73 -9.86 8.54
CA PHE A 478 6.84 -9.08 9.41
C PHE A 478 5.38 -9.41 9.12
N PHE A 479 4.94 -9.27 7.87
CA PHE A 479 3.55 -9.51 7.50
C PHE A 479 3.12 -10.96 7.75
N THR A 480 3.99 -11.92 7.41
CA THR A 480 3.77 -13.35 7.66
C THR A 480 3.62 -13.62 9.16
N SER A 481 4.39 -12.97 10.03
CA SER A 481 4.26 -13.13 11.48
C SER A 481 2.94 -12.59 12.04
N GLU A 482 2.37 -11.55 11.43
CA GLU A 482 1.05 -11.03 11.78
C GLU A 482 -0.08 -11.94 11.27
N CYS A 483 0.11 -12.58 10.11
CA CYS A 483 -0.82 -13.59 9.58
C CYS A 483 -0.76 -14.93 10.32
N GLU A 484 0.42 -15.35 10.78
CA GLU A 484 0.64 -16.67 11.41
C GLU A 484 -0.25 -16.88 12.64
N ARG A 485 -0.48 -15.81 13.41
CA ARG A 485 -1.37 -15.83 14.60
C ARG A 485 -2.84 -16.05 14.25
N ARG A 486 -3.21 -16.04 12.96
CA ARG A 486 -4.56 -16.21 12.43
C ARG A 486 -4.74 -17.53 11.70
N ARG A 487 -3.86 -18.50 11.93
CA ARG A 487 -3.98 -19.84 11.35
C ARG A 487 -4.89 -20.72 12.21
N ASN A 488 -5.76 -21.48 11.57
CA ASN A 488 -6.56 -22.52 12.19
C ASN A 488 -5.73 -23.82 12.39
N ASP A 489 -6.33 -24.85 12.98
CA ASP A 489 -5.68 -26.15 13.24
C ASP A 489 -5.24 -26.88 11.96
N GLU A 490 -5.86 -26.57 10.82
CA GLU A 490 -5.49 -27.08 9.49
C GLU A 490 -4.35 -26.27 8.86
N GLY A 491 -3.83 -25.26 9.57
CA GLY A 491 -2.75 -24.40 9.13
C GLY A 491 -3.15 -23.37 8.08
N LYS A 492 -4.44 -23.14 7.85
CA LYS A 492 -5.02 -22.15 6.91
C LYS A 492 -5.41 -20.87 7.63
N LEU A 493 -5.39 -19.74 6.92
CA LEU A 493 -5.85 -18.48 7.52
C LEU A 493 -7.34 -18.54 7.83
N SER A 494 -7.73 -17.99 8.97
CA SER A 494 -9.12 -17.84 9.41
C SER A 494 -9.26 -16.52 10.16
N PHE A 495 -10.26 -15.74 9.79
CA PHE A 495 -10.39 -14.35 10.24
C PHE A 495 -11.60 -14.17 11.16
N GLU A 496 -11.38 -13.48 12.29
CA GLU A 496 -12.46 -13.08 13.20
C GLU A 496 -13.18 -11.83 12.68
N ARG A 497 -14.29 -11.40 13.32
CA ARG A 497 -14.98 -10.17 12.90
C ARG A 497 -14.15 -8.88 13.13
N ASN A 498 -13.25 -8.87 14.12
CA ASN A 498 -12.40 -7.71 14.41
C ASN A 498 -10.93 -7.97 14.04
N ASN A 499 -10.50 -7.40 12.91
CA ASN A 499 -9.12 -7.51 12.42
C ASN A 499 -8.45 -6.16 12.22
N SER A 500 -8.75 -5.15 13.06
CA SER A 500 -8.19 -3.80 12.92
C SER A 500 -6.66 -3.79 12.79
N ALA A 501 -5.96 -4.56 13.63
CA ALA A 501 -4.51 -4.69 13.58
C ALA A 501 -4.00 -5.26 12.24
N LEU A 502 -4.64 -6.32 11.72
CA LEU A 502 -4.25 -6.94 10.46
C LEU A 502 -4.61 -6.05 9.26
N ARG A 503 -5.71 -5.28 9.31
CA ARG A 503 -6.03 -4.24 8.31
C ARG A 503 -4.92 -3.20 8.21
N ARG A 504 -4.33 -2.81 9.35
CA ARG A 504 -3.16 -1.91 9.38
C ARG A 504 -1.89 -2.60 8.89
N ALA A 505 -1.68 -3.87 9.24
CA ALA A 505 -0.54 -4.65 8.73
C ALA A 505 -0.56 -4.84 7.20
N MET A 506 -1.74 -4.85 6.56
CA MET A 506 -1.86 -4.94 5.10
C MET A 506 -1.20 -3.75 4.36
N TYR A 507 -0.83 -2.66 5.04
CA TYR A 507 -0.04 -1.61 4.41
C TYR A 507 1.30 -2.11 3.86
N VAL A 508 1.85 -3.18 4.45
CA VAL A 508 3.06 -3.87 3.94
C VAL A 508 2.88 -4.37 2.50
N LEU A 509 1.66 -4.74 2.09
CA LEU A 509 1.41 -5.22 0.73
C LEU A 509 1.51 -4.09 -0.31
N TYR A 510 1.21 -2.84 0.07
CA TYR A 510 1.50 -1.70 -0.79
C TYR A 510 2.99 -1.41 -0.88
N ASP A 511 3.72 -1.57 0.22
CA ASP A 511 5.17 -1.36 0.24
C ASP A 511 5.89 -2.42 -0.61
N LEU A 512 5.41 -3.67 -0.61
CA LEU A 512 5.85 -4.70 -1.55
C LEU A 512 5.52 -4.33 -3.00
N LYS A 513 4.33 -3.78 -3.27
CA LYS A 513 3.97 -3.29 -4.60
C LYS A 513 4.94 -2.21 -5.07
N TYR A 514 5.31 -1.25 -4.21
CA TYR A 514 6.27 -0.20 -4.55
C TYR A 514 7.63 -0.81 -4.95
N LEU A 515 8.20 -1.68 -4.11
CA LEU A 515 9.49 -2.34 -4.38
C LEU A 515 9.54 -3.12 -5.69
N LEU A 516 8.41 -3.71 -6.08
CA LEU A 516 8.29 -4.57 -7.26
C LEU A 516 7.78 -3.82 -8.50
N SER A 517 7.41 -2.55 -8.38
CA SER A 517 6.82 -1.76 -9.47
C SER A 517 7.72 -1.68 -10.70
N SER A 518 9.04 -1.64 -10.48
CA SER A 518 10.04 -1.51 -11.53
C SER A 518 10.84 -2.80 -11.70
N LYS A 519 10.51 -3.60 -12.72
CA LYS A 519 11.24 -4.83 -13.03
C LYS A 519 12.69 -4.55 -13.46
N PRO A 520 13.66 -5.37 -13.06
CA PRO A 520 15.06 -5.16 -13.41
C PRO A 520 15.34 -5.47 -14.88
N GLU A 521 16.10 -4.59 -15.54
CA GLU A 521 16.61 -4.84 -16.90
C GLU A 521 17.80 -5.80 -16.89
N THR A 522 18.58 -5.80 -15.82
CA THR A 522 19.76 -6.64 -15.65
C THR A 522 19.77 -7.33 -14.28
N TRP A 523 20.27 -8.57 -14.23
CA TRP A 523 20.25 -9.41 -13.03
C TRP A 523 21.64 -9.86 -12.62
N ASN A 524 22.06 -9.49 -11.40
CA ASN A 524 23.21 -10.06 -10.70
C ASN A 524 22.75 -11.18 -9.72
N GLU A 525 23.70 -11.97 -9.19
CA GLU A 525 23.37 -13.08 -8.28
C GLU A 525 22.80 -12.62 -6.92
N GLU A 526 23.16 -11.41 -6.46
CA GLU A 526 22.69 -10.86 -5.20
C GLU A 526 21.20 -10.48 -5.28
N LEU A 527 20.80 -9.81 -6.36
CA LEU A 527 19.41 -9.46 -6.66
C LEU A 527 18.57 -10.73 -6.83
N ARG A 528 19.08 -11.74 -7.56
CA ARG A 528 18.40 -13.05 -7.67
C ARG A 528 18.19 -13.67 -6.30
N ARG A 529 19.21 -13.69 -5.44
CA ARG A 529 19.13 -14.24 -4.09
C ARG A 529 18.11 -13.51 -3.22
N GLY A 530 18.15 -12.18 -3.18
CA GLY A 530 17.23 -11.37 -2.38
C GLY A 530 15.77 -11.52 -2.84
N PHE A 531 15.53 -11.48 -4.14
CA PHE A 531 14.19 -11.72 -4.70
C PHE A 531 13.67 -13.11 -4.35
N LEU A 532 14.47 -14.16 -4.56
CA LEU A 532 14.06 -15.54 -4.31
C LEU A 532 13.82 -15.83 -2.82
N HIS A 533 14.60 -15.19 -1.93
CA HIS A 533 14.40 -15.31 -0.49
C HIS A 533 13.09 -14.67 -0.04
N GLY A 534 12.80 -13.45 -0.52
CA GLY A 534 11.49 -12.83 -0.31
C GLY A 534 10.36 -13.70 -0.87
N PHE A 535 10.50 -14.20 -2.10
CA PHE A 535 9.49 -15.05 -2.73
C PHE A 535 9.18 -16.32 -1.93
N ASP A 536 10.17 -16.97 -1.32
CA ASP A 536 9.94 -18.18 -0.51
C ASP A 536 9.01 -17.91 0.68
N LEU A 537 9.17 -16.76 1.34
CA LEU A 537 8.28 -16.33 2.42
C LEU A 537 6.87 -16.04 1.91
N LEU A 538 6.76 -15.38 0.76
CA LEU A 538 5.46 -15.17 0.12
C LEU A 538 4.79 -16.51 -0.23
N ALA A 539 5.54 -17.47 -0.76
CA ALA A 539 4.99 -18.79 -1.12
C ALA A 539 4.44 -19.53 0.11
N ASN A 540 5.02 -19.34 1.30
CA ASN A 540 4.47 -19.86 2.55
C ASN A 540 3.13 -19.19 2.90
N LEU A 541 3.04 -17.86 2.81
CA LEU A 541 1.79 -17.12 3.00
C LEU A 541 0.71 -17.61 2.01
N LEU A 542 1.06 -17.77 0.74
CA LEU A 542 0.14 -18.30 -0.28
C LEU A 542 -0.34 -19.70 0.06
N GLY A 543 0.51 -20.56 0.65
CA GLY A 543 0.12 -21.88 1.14
C GLY A 543 -0.87 -21.87 2.30
N TRP A 544 -0.81 -20.85 3.15
CA TRP A 544 -1.81 -20.63 4.21
C TRP A 544 -3.13 -20.11 3.67
N MET A 545 -3.08 -19.32 2.61
CA MET A 545 -4.27 -18.83 1.90
C MET A 545 -4.91 -19.90 1.00
N GLN A 546 -4.13 -20.84 0.48
CA GLN A 546 -4.60 -21.90 -0.41
C GLN A 546 -5.62 -22.79 0.30
N GLY A 547 -6.90 -22.64 -0.03
CA GLY A 547 -7.99 -23.39 0.59
C GLY A 547 -8.56 -22.78 1.87
N MET A 548 -8.22 -21.53 2.21
CA MET A 548 -8.82 -20.84 3.36
C MET A 548 -10.31 -20.55 3.14
N ASP A 549 -11.09 -20.33 4.21
CA ASP A 549 -12.53 -20.04 4.16
C ASP A 549 -13.35 -21.03 3.31
N ALA A 550 -13.01 -22.32 3.40
CA ALA A 550 -13.73 -23.37 2.69
C ALA A 550 -15.20 -23.48 3.18
N THR A 551 -16.13 -23.54 2.22
CA THR A 551 -17.57 -23.61 2.50
C THR A 551 -18.11 -25.01 2.20
N LYS A 552 -19.00 -25.51 3.08
CA LYS A 552 -19.72 -26.79 2.89
C LYS A 552 -21.20 -26.54 2.63
N ARG A 553 -21.81 -27.29 1.71
CA ARG A 553 -23.22 -27.18 1.37
C ARG A 553 -24.12 -27.48 2.57
N GLN A 554 -25.12 -26.63 2.80
CA GLN A 554 -26.13 -26.84 3.84
C GLN A 554 -27.32 -27.62 3.29
N VAL A 555 -27.57 -28.81 3.84
CA VAL A 555 -28.68 -29.70 3.43
C VAL A 555 -29.86 -29.71 4.39
N GLY A 556 -29.68 -29.21 5.62
CA GLY A 556 -30.69 -29.16 6.68
C GLY A 556 -31.36 -27.79 6.83
N GLN A 557 -31.25 -27.19 8.01
CA GLN A 557 -31.76 -25.84 8.28
C GLN A 557 -30.96 -24.77 7.51
N HIS A 558 -31.59 -23.62 7.26
CA HIS A 558 -30.91 -22.46 6.69
C HIS A 558 -29.86 -21.94 7.67
N MET A 559 -28.75 -21.42 7.15
CA MET A 559 -27.71 -20.82 7.98
C MET A 559 -28.24 -19.58 8.70
N GLU A 560 -28.28 -19.61 10.04
CA GLU A 560 -28.83 -18.50 10.83
C GLU A 560 -27.88 -17.29 10.93
N PHE A 561 -26.57 -17.54 10.90
CA PHE A 561 -25.54 -16.50 11.00
C PHE A 561 -24.60 -16.54 9.80
N GLU A 562 -24.47 -15.42 9.11
CA GLU A 562 -23.56 -15.34 7.96
C GLU A 562 -22.09 -15.29 8.42
N PRO A 563 -21.21 -16.09 7.78
CA PRO A 563 -19.78 -16.03 8.03
C PRO A 563 -19.18 -14.76 7.43
N GLU A 564 -18.17 -14.22 8.11
CA GLU A 564 -17.38 -13.09 7.63
C GLU A 564 -16.55 -13.53 6.40
N TRP A 565 -16.76 -12.88 5.26
CA TRP A 565 -16.09 -13.23 4.00
C TRP A 565 -15.29 -12.07 3.40
N GLU A 566 -15.61 -10.82 3.79
CA GLU A 566 -15.03 -9.61 3.20
C GLU A 566 -13.53 -9.51 3.45
N PHE A 567 -13.06 -9.97 4.62
CA PHE A 567 -11.66 -9.85 4.99
C PHE A 567 -10.73 -10.64 4.08
N ALA A 568 -11.09 -11.87 3.73
CA ALA A 568 -10.31 -12.71 2.82
C ALA A 568 -10.19 -12.07 1.43
N PHE A 569 -11.29 -11.49 0.91
CA PHE A 569 -11.25 -10.73 -0.34
C PHE A 569 -10.41 -9.45 -0.23
N ASN A 570 -10.49 -8.73 0.89
CA ASN A 570 -9.63 -7.56 1.13
C ASN A 570 -8.14 -7.93 1.10
N LEU A 571 -7.75 -9.06 1.71
CA LEU A 571 -6.38 -9.56 1.61
C LEU A 571 -5.99 -9.85 0.15
N HIS A 572 -6.87 -10.53 -0.60
CA HIS A 572 -6.64 -10.79 -2.03
C HIS A 572 -6.51 -9.52 -2.85
N PHE A 573 -7.37 -8.52 -2.65
CA PHE A 573 -7.32 -7.24 -3.37
C PHE A 573 -5.98 -6.53 -3.20
N LYS A 574 -5.42 -6.54 -1.98
CA LYS A 574 -4.13 -5.91 -1.71
C LYS A 574 -2.96 -6.75 -2.22
N LEU A 575 -3.11 -8.06 -2.26
CA LEU A 575 -2.06 -8.98 -2.71
C LEU A 575 -1.99 -9.12 -4.24
N ALA A 576 -3.11 -9.02 -4.95
CA ALA A 576 -3.21 -9.24 -6.40
C ALA A 576 -2.15 -8.46 -7.21
N PRO A 577 -1.96 -7.13 -7.02
CA PRO A 577 -0.92 -6.39 -7.74
C PRO A 577 0.50 -6.91 -7.49
N VAL A 578 0.78 -7.38 -6.28
CA VAL A 578 2.09 -7.95 -5.91
C VAL A 578 2.32 -9.25 -6.69
N LEU A 579 1.30 -10.11 -6.82
CA LEU A 579 1.41 -11.37 -7.57
C LEU A 579 1.64 -11.11 -9.06
N SER A 580 0.90 -10.18 -9.66
CA SER A 580 1.08 -9.81 -11.07
C SER A 580 2.51 -9.28 -11.32
N LEU A 581 3.01 -8.39 -10.46
CA LEU A 581 4.39 -7.88 -10.56
C LEU A 581 5.44 -8.98 -10.40
N ILE A 582 5.23 -9.96 -9.51
CA ILE A 582 6.13 -11.10 -9.35
C ILE A 582 6.18 -11.94 -10.63
N ILE A 583 5.03 -12.20 -11.25
CA ILE A 583 4.96 -12.91 -12.54
C ILE A 583 5.74 -12.12 -13.59
N ASP A 584 5.57 -10.80 -13.67
CA ASP A 584 6.30 -9.94 -14.60
C ASP A 584 7.82 -10.00 -14.39
N TRP A 585 8.27 -9.96 -13.12
CA TRP A 585 9.69 -10.11 -12.76
C TRP A 585 10.23 -11.47 -13.18
N CYS A 586 9.50 -12.56 -12.92
CA CYS A 586 9.86 -13.89 -13.40
C CYS A 586 9.98 -13.95 -14.94
N GLY A 587 9.16 -13.17 -15.65
CA GLY A 587 9.22 -13.05 -17.11
C GLY A 587 10.50 -12.41 -17.66
N THR A 588 11.37 -11.84 -16.81
CA THR A 588 12.63 -11.17 -17.23
C THR A 588 13.88 -12.05 -17.11
N ASP A 589 13.87 -13.11 -16.30
CA ASP A 589 15.07 -13.96 -16.07
C ASP A 589 14.73 -15.44 -15.94
N LYS A 590 15.40 -16.26 -16.78
CA LYS A 590 15.20 -17.73 -16.83
C LYS A 590 15.49 -18.43 -15.51
N LYS A 591 16.56 -18.04 -14.79
CA LYS A 591 16.95 -18.70 -13.53
C LYS A 591 15.94 -18.41 -12.43
N VAL A 592 15.46 -17.17 -12.36
CA VAL A 592 14.42 -16.75 -11.42
C VAL A 592 13.13 -17.50 -11.69
N LEU A 593 12.60 -17.48 -12.92
CA LEU A 593 11.39 -18.23 -13.29
C LEU A 593 11.50 -19.71 -12.91
N THR A 594 12.61 -20.36 -13.28
CA THR A 594 12.82 -21.79 -13.00
C THR A 594 12.76 -22.10 -11.50
N LYS A 595 13.38 -21.27 -10.65
CA LYS A 595 13.41 -21.48 -9.20
C LYS A 595 12.05 -21.19 -8.55
N VAL A 596 11.40 -20.10 -8.96
CA VAL A 596 10.05 -19.73 -8.48
C VAL A 596 9.03 -20.80 -8.85
N TYR A 597 9.02 -21.22 -10.12
CA TYR A 597 8.10 -22.25 -10.61
C TYR A 597 8.29 -23.59 -9.88
N ARG A 598 9.55 -24.00 -9.65
CA ARG A 598 9.88 -25.18 -8.84
C ARG A 598 9.36 -25.07 -7.41
N ASN A 599 9.51 -23.91 -6.77
CA ASN A 599 9.04 -23.68 -5.40
C ASN A 599 7.51 -23.78 -5.33
N ILE A 600 6.80 -23.14 -6.27
CA ILE A 600 5.33 -23.21 -6.34
C ILE A 600 4.84 -24.64 -6.57
N LEU A 601 5.44 -25.40 -7.50
CA LEU A 601 5.09 -26.81 -7.70
C LEU A 601 5.25 -27.64 -6.43
N LYS A 602 6.36 -27.44 -5.71
CA LYS A 602 6.60 -28.09 -4.42
C LYS A 602 5.52 -27.71 -3.40
N LYS A 603 5.19 -26.42 -3.26
CA LYS A 603 4.17 -25.92 -2.33
C LYS A 603 2.76 -26.43 -2.65
N ILE A 604 2.42 -26.54 -3.93
CA ILE A 604 1.17 -27.17 -4.37
C ILE A 604 1.17 -28.65 -3.97
N GLY A 605 2.26 -29.38 -4.22
CA GLY A 605 2.43 -30.77 -3.78
C GLY A 605 2.20 -30.94 -2.27
N GLU A 606 2.88 -30.12 -1.45
CA GLU A 606 2.74 -30.10 0.00
C GLU A 606 1.29 -29.83 0.45
N CYS A 607 0.58 -28.92 -0.20
CA CYS A 607 -0.83 -28.64 0.10
C CYS A 607 -1.74 -29.81 -0.28
N LEU A 608 -1.51 -30.42 -1.43
CA LEU A 608 -2.32 -31.52 -1.93
C LEU A 608 -2.06 -32.82 -1.18
N GLU A 609 -0.86 -33.08 -0.67
CA GLU A 609 -0.57 -34.24 0.18
C GLU A 609 -1.51 -34.35 1.39
N SER A 610 -1.86 -33.21 2.00
CA SER A 610 -2.83 -33.17 3.09
C SER A 610 -4.24 -33.60 2.65
N GLU A 611 -4.60 -33.35 1.38
CA GLU A 611 -5.88 -33.72 0.75
C GLU A 611 -5.87 -35.10 0.06
N MET A 612 -4.70 -35.66 -0.23
CA MET A 612 -4.48 -36.91 -0.98
C MET A 612 -4.89 -38.18 -0.21
N LYS A 613 -5.48 -38.05 0.98
CA LYS A 613 -6.28 -39.11 1.60
C LYS A 613 -7.61 -39.35 0.88
N THR A 614 -7.92 -38.55 -0.14
CA THR A 614 -9.15 -38.68 -0.93
C THR A 614 -9.11 -39.95 -1.79
N PRO A 615 -10.14 -40.82 -1.71
CA PRO A 615 -10.21 -42.02 -2.53
C PRO A 615 -10.22 -41.68 -4.02
N THR A 616 -9.82 -42.64 -4.85
CA THR A 616 -9.98 -42.58 -6.29
C THR A 616 -11.06 -43.57 -6.73
N LYS A 617 -11.69 -43.31 -7.87
CA LYS A 617 -12.67 -44.22 -8.47
C LYS A 617 -12.45 -44.37 -9.97
N LEU A 618 -12.75 -45.57 -10.46
CA LEU A 618 -12.74 -45.87 -11.89
C LEU A 618 -13.99 -45.28 -12.54
N CYS A 619 -13.80 -44.43 -13.53
CA CYS A 619 -14.86 -43.83 -14.34
C CYS A 619 -14.75 -44.35 -15.77
N GLU A 620 -15.88 -44.72 -16.38
CA GLU A 620 -15.91 -45.24 -17.75
C GLU A 620 -16.95 -44.50 -18.59
N VAL A 621 -16.53 -43.96 -19.74
CA VAL A 621 -17.40 -43.28 -20.71
C VAL A 621 -16.87 -43.58 -22.11
N ALA A 622 -17.76 -43.92 -23.05
CA ALA A 622 -17.39 -44.17 -24.45
C ALA A 622 -16.23 -45.18 -24.65
N ASN A 623 -16.16 -46.23 -23.82
CA ASN A 623 -15.09 -47.24 -23.77
C ASN A 623 -13.71 -46.72 -23.32
N HIS A 624 -13.63 -45.52 -22.77
CA HIS A 624 -12.44 -44.96 -22.14
C HIS A 624 -12.58 -45.07 -20.62
N SER A 625 -11.53 -45.53 -19.95
CA SER A 625 -11.50 -45.79 -18.50
C SER A 625 -10.43 -44.93 -17.82
N VAL A 626 -10.81 -44.21 -16.77
CA VAL A 626 -9.94 -43.24 -16.08
C VAL A 626 -10.05 -43.42 -14.57
N ILE A 627 -8.92 -43.34 -13.87
CA ILE A 627 -8.89 -43.28 -12.40
C ILE A 627 -9.01 -41.81 -12.00
N SER A 628 -10.19 -41.41 -11.55
CA SER A 628 -10.45 -40.03 -11.13
C SER A 628 -10.42 -39.87 -9.61
N ILE A 629 -10.06 -38.67 -9.15
CA ILE A 629 -10.19 -38.26 -7.76
C ILE A 629 -11.68 -38.26 -7.37
N ASP A 630 -12.04 -38.98 -6.31
CA ASP A 630 -13.42 -39.08 -5.82
C ASP A 630 -13.67 -38.02 -4.73
N TYR A 631 -14.02 -36.84 -5.21
CA TYR A 631 -14.32 -35.69 -4.37
C TYR A 631 -15.65 -35.08 -4.81
N ASP A 632 -16.67 -35.30 -3.99
CA ASP A 632 -18.02 -34.77 -4.20
C ASP A 632 -18.14 -33.34 -3.68
N VAL A 633 -18.28 -32.38 -4.61
CA VAL A 633 -18.43 -30.95 -4.33
C VAL A 633 -19.72 -30.66 -3.55
N SER A 634 -20.76 -31.46 -3.75
CA SER A 634 -22.05 -31.25 -3.08
C SER A 634 -22.02 -31.60 -1.59
N TYR A 635 -21.01 -32.33 -1.11
CA TYR A 635 -20.87 -32.69 0.29
C TYR A 635 -19.57 -32.22 0.94
N ARG A 636 -18.47 -32.03 0.19
CA ARG A 636 -17.16 -31.70 0.77
C ARG A 636 -16.85 -30.19 0.71
N PRO A 637 -15.95 -29.67 1.58
CA PRO A 637 -15.69 -28.22 1.67
C PRO A 637 -14.90 -27.66 0.48
N VAL A 638 -15.44 -26.65 -0.20
CA VAL A 638 -14.77 -25.99 -1.33
C VAL A 638 -14.43 -24.56 -1.00
N SER A 639 -13.22 -24.13 -1.37
CA SER A 639 -12.74 -22.76 -1.20
C SER A 639 -12.53 -22.09 -2.55
N ILE A 640 -12.93 -20.82 -2.64
CA ILE A 640 -12.64 -19.93 -3.78
C ILE A 640 -11.24 -19.32 -3.68
N HIS A 641 -10.57 -19.43 -2.53
CA HIS A 641 -9.27 -18.81 -2.25
C HIS A 641 -8.11 -19.75 -2.64
N LEU A 642 -7.66 -19.66 -3.89
CA LEU A 642 -6.66 -20.58 -4.47
C LEU A 642 -5.41 -19.86 -5.03
N PRO A 643 -4.73 -18.96 -4.28
CA PRO A 643 -3.68 -18.14 -4.85
C PRO A 643 -2.43 -18.91 -5.29
N LEU A 644 -2.09 -20.07 -4.70
CA LEU A 644 -0.97 -20.90 -5.17
C LEU A 644 -1.26 -21.49 -6.55
N SER A 645 -2.48 -22.01 -6.75
CA SER A 645 -2.93 -22.53 -8.04
C SER A 645 -2.92 -21.44 -9.12
N ARG A 646 -3.29 -20.22 -8.74
CA ARG A 646 -3.43 -19.10 -9.68
C ARG A 646 -2.11 -18.44 -10.07
N ILE A 647 -1.18 -18.27 -9.13
CA ILE A 647 0.18 -17.82 -9.49
C ILE A 647 0.88 -18.86 -10.36
N PHE A 648 0.66 -20.16 -10.10
CA PHE A 648 1.15 -21.23 -10.97
C PHE A 648 0.64 -21.07 -12.41
N ALA A 649 -0.66 -20.82 -12.59
CA ALA A 649 -1.25 -20.59 -13.91
C ALA A 649 -0.57 -19.42 -14.64
N GLY A 650 -0.34 -18.30 -13.95
CA GLY A 650 0.35 -17.14 -14.53
C GLY A 650 1.81 -17.40 -14.89
N LEU A 651 2.56 -18.10 -14.03
CA LEU A 651 3.94 -18.48 -14.32
C LEU A 651 4.06 -19.49 -15.47
N ASN A 652 3.08 -20.39 -15.63
CA ASN A 652 3.09 -21.39 -16.69
C ASN A 652 3.05 -20.76 -18.09
N LEU A 653 2.38 -19.61 -18.24
CA LEU A 653 2.34 -18.86 -19.50
C LEU A 653 3.71 -18.30 -19.92
N LEU A 654 4.67 -18.20 -18.99
CA LEU A 654 6.02 -17.68 -19.26
C LEU A 654 7.02 -18.76 -19.68
N LEU A 655 6.70 -20.04 -19.54
CA LEU A 655 7.66 -21.13 -19.76
C LEU A 655 8.16 -21.17 -21.21
N SER A 656 7.25 -21.04 -22.17
CA SER A 656 7.56 -21.09 -23.61
C SER A 656 8.57 -20.01 -24.03
N LYS A 657 8.49 -18.81 -23.42
CA LYS A 657 9.43 -17.69 -23.64
C LYS A 657 10.89 -18.09 -23.40
N PHE A 658 11.14 -19.05 -22.51
CA PHE A 658 12.48 -19.51 -22.14
C PHE A 658 12.80 -20.94 -22.62
N GLY A 659 11.96 -21.50 -23.49
CA GLY A 659 12.08 -22.88 -23.96
C GLY A 659 11.97 -23.89 -22.82
N LEU A 660 11.08 -23.63 -21.85
CA LEU A 660 10.75 -24.52 -20.74
C LEU A 660 9.36 -25.12 -20.98
N ASP A 661 9.12 -26.28 -20.37
CA ASP A 661 7.80 -26.91 -20.30
C ASP A 661 7.58 -27.51 -18.91
N TYR A 662 6.35 -27.97 -18.66
CA TYR A 662 5.96 -28.58 -17.40
C TYR A 662 6.76 -29.86 -17.08
N TYR A 663 7.12 -30.65 -18.09
CA TYR A 663 7.81 -31.92 -17.91
C TYR A 663 9.28 -31.74 -17.53
N GLY A 664 9.94 -30.64 -17.92
CA GLY A 664 11.33 -30.32 -17.56
C GLY A 664 11.64 -30.15 -16.05
N PHE A 665 10.63 -30.30 -15.19
CA PHE A 665 10.72 -30.18 -13.73
C PHE A 665 10.54 -31.53 -13.00
N GLU A 666 11.15 -32.63 -13.44
CA GLU A 666 10.92 -33.98 -12.87
C GLU A 666 11.52 -34.18 -11.46
N ASN A 667 12.63 -33.52 -11.14
CA ASN A 667 13.37 -33.73 -9.88
C ASN A 667 12.75 -33.00 -8.66
N ILE A 668 11.42 -32.87 -8.60
CA ILE A 668 10.70 -32.24 -7.47
C ILE A 668 10.01 -33.32 -6.66
N SER A 669 10.34 -33.41 -5.36
CA SER A 669 9.65 -34.28 -4.42
C SER A 669 8.15 -33.94 -4.39
N ASN A 670 7.29 -34.95 -4.54
CA ASN A 670 5.84 -34.82 -4.53
C ASN A 670 5.30 -33.84 -5.59
N LYS A 671 5.93 -33.80 -6.77
CA LYS A 671 5.42 -33.05 -7.93
C LYS A 671 3.96 -33.49 -8.21
N PRO A 672 2.98 -32.59 -8.10
CA PRO A 672 1.59 -32.93 -8.40
C PRO A 672 1.45 -33.19 -9.90
N ASN A 673 0.68 -34.19 -10.31
CA ASN A 673 0.40 -34.43 -11.73
C ASN A 673 -0.63 -33.40 -12.28
N PRO A 674 -0.79 -33.27 -13.62
CA PRO A 674 -1.71 -32.29 -14.19
C PRO A 674 -3.16 -32.38 -13.68
N VAL A 675 -3.68 -33.60 -13.44
CA VAL A 675 -5.03 -33.83 -12.88
C VAL A 675 -5.13 -33.26 -11.47
N GLN A 676 -4.12 -33.48 -10.64
CA GLN A 676 -4.04 -32.96 -9.28
C GLN A 676 -3.92 -31.43 -9.25
N ILE A 677 -3.23 -30.83 -10.22
CA ILE A 677 -3.04 -29.38 -10.32
C ILE A 677 -4.37 -28.67 -10.62
N ILE A 678 -5.19 -29.20 -11.53
CA ILE A 678 -6.46 -28.58 -11.89
C ILE A 678 -7.59 -28.83 -10.89
N GLU A 679 -7.47 -29.85 -10.05
CA GLU A 679 -8.53 -30.31 -9.18
C GLU A 679 -9.12 -29.21 -8.26
N PRO A 680 -8.32 -28.35 -7.59
CA PRO A 680 -8.88 -27.27 -6.76
C PRO A 680 -9.71 -26.24 -7.54
N VAL A 681 -9.26 -25.84 -8.72
CA VAL A 681 -9.99 -24.85 -9.54
C VAL A 681 -11.22 -25.48 -10.19
N LEU A 682 -11.15 -26.77 -10.55
CA LEU A 682 -12.31 -27.50 -11.06
C LEU A 682 -13.40 -27.65 -9.99
N ARG A 683 -13.03 -27.92 -8.72
CA ARG A 683 -13.98 -27.90 -7.59
C ARG A 683 -14.70 -26.55 -7.49
N THR A 684 -13.97 -25.46 -7.69
CA THR A 684 -14.54 -24.10 -7.65
C THR A 684 -15.55 -23.89 -8.77
N GLN A 685 -15.20 -24.26 -10.02
CA GLN A 685 -16.12 -24.17 -11.16
C GLN A 685 -17.39 -24.98 -10.93
N VAL A 686 -17.26 -26.21 -10.42
CA VAL A 686 -18.43 -27.05 -10.11
C VAL A 686 -19.26 -26.48 -8.98
N MET A 687 -18.65 -25.92 -7.92
CA MET A 687 -19.41 -25.27 -6.86
C MET A 687 -20.24 -24.11 -7.40
N VAL A 688 -19.67 -23.29 -8.29
CA VAL A 688 -20.39 -22.19 -8.96
C VAL A 688 -21.55 -22.73 -9.80
N ALA A 689 -21.33 -23.80 -10.58
CA ALA A 689 -22.37 -24.46 -11.36
C ALA A 689 -23.50 -25.02 -10.48
N GLN A 690 -23.17 -25.66 -9.37
CA GLN A 690 -24.15 -26.17 -8.41
C GLN A 690 -24.95 -25.04 -7.72
N VAL A 691 -24.32 -23.89 -7.46
CA VAL A 691 -25.02 -22.71 -6.93
C VAL A 691 -26.03 -22.19 -7.94
N GLN A 692 -25.65 -22.10 -9.23
CA GLN A 692 -26.57 -21.72 -10.32
C GLN A 692 -27.71 -22.73 -10.50
N ALA A 693 -27.45 -24.04 -10.31
CA ALA A 693 -28.47 -25.08 -10.28
C ALA A 693 -29.45 -24.95 -9.10
N GLY A 694 -29.12 -24.13 -8.09
CA GLY A 694 -29.92 -23.91 -6.90
C GLY A 694 -29.66 -24.91 -5.78
N MET A 695 -28.58 -25.70 -5.86
CA MET A 695 -28.26 -26.72 -4.86
C MET A 695 -27.80 -26.11 -3.51
N TRP A 696 -27.28 -24.88 -3.53
CA TRP A 696 -26.67 -24.20 -2.37
C TRP A 696 -27.53 -23.08 -1.77
N ARG A 697 -28.84 -23.03 -2.06
CA ARG A 697 -29.77 -21.97 -1.60
C ARG A 697 -29.80 -21.76 -0.08
N ARG A 698 -29.37 -22.74 0.71
CA ARG A 698 -29.39 -22.70 2.19
C ARG A 698 -28.12 -22.10 2.82
N ASN A 699 -27.10 -21.78 2.01
CA ASN A 699 -25.81 -21.26 2.47
C ASN A 699 -25.79 -19.73 2.73
N GLY A 700 -26.92 -19.03 2.57
CA GLY A 700 -27.02 -17.59 2.81
C GLY A 700 -26.45 -16.72 1.68
N TYR A 701 -26.46 -15.39 1.88
CA TYR A 701 -25.95 -14.44 0.89
C TYR A 701 -24.42 -14.36 0.88
N SER A 702 -23.75 -14.73 1.97
CA SER A 702 -22.27 -14.77 2.04
C SER A 702 -21.66 -15.53 0.86
N LEU A 703 -22.12 -16.76 0.56
CA LEU A 703 -21.61 -17.54 -0.58
C LEU A 703 -21.91 -16.86 -1.94
N ILE A 704 -23.10 -16.28 -2.09
CA ILE A 704 -23.49 -15.57 -3.32
C ILE A 704 -22.58 -14.36 -3.53
N ASN A 705 -22.29 -13.60 -2.48
CA ASN A 705 -21.39 -12.45 -2.53
C ASN A 705 -19.96 -12.87 -2.87
N GLN A 706 -19.45 -13.96 -2.30
CA GLN A 706 -18.13 -14.50 -2.66
C GLN A 706 -18.05 -14.87 -4.14
N ILE A 707 -19.09 -15.51 -4.70
CA ILE A 707 -19.16 -15.86 -6.13
C ILE A 707 -19.29 -14.61 -7.01
N TYR A 708 -20.03 -13.60 -6.55
CA TYR A 708 -20.11 -12.31 -7.23
C TYR A 708 -18.73 -11.67 -7.34
N PHE A 709 -17.98 -11.55 -6.23
CA PHE A 709 -16.64 -10.96 -6.26
C PHE A 709 -15.63 -11.81 -7.04
N TYR A 710 -15.72 -13.14 -6.96
CA TYR A 710 -14.91 -14.06 -7.75
C TYR A 710 -14.95 -13.78 -9.26
N LYS A 711 -16.13 -13.45 -9.80
CA LYS A 711 -16.34 -13.11 -11.22
C LYS A 711 -16.28 -11.60 -11.50
N ASN A 712 -16.28 -10.76 -10.47
CA ASN A 712 -16.29 -9.31 -10.63
C ASN A 712 -14.96 -8.81 -11.21
N VAL A 713 -15.03 -7.78 -12.05
CA VAL A 713 -13.87 -7.14 -12.69
C VAL A 713 -12.73 -6.77 -11.72
N LYS A 714 -13.04 -6.44 -10.46
CA LYS A 714 -12.03 -6.10 -9.44
C LYS A 714 -11.14 -7.28 -9.02
N CYS A 715 -11.61 -8.52 -9.18
CA CYS A 715 -10.87 -9.72 -8.78
C CYS A 715 -10.58 -10.68 -9.93
N ARG A 716 -11.44 -10.70 -10.96
CA ARG A 716 -11.53 -11.82 -11.91
C ARG A 716 -10.19 -12.15 -12.57
N THR A 717 -9.37 -11.14 -12.88
CA THR A 717 -8.04 -11.29 -13.49
C THR A 717 -7.11 -12.18 -12.69
N GLU A 718 -7.15 -12.10 -11.36
CA GLU A 718 -6.33 -12.92 -10.45
C GLU A 718 -7.15 -14.00 -9.73
N MET A 719 -8.37 -14.28 -10.21
CA MET A 719 -9.25 -15.33 -9.69
C MET A 719 -9.82 -16.17 -10.83
N PHE A 720 -11.02 -15.83 -11.33
CA PHE A 720 -11.72 -16.58 -12.36
C PHE A 720 -10.87 -16.82 -13.63
N ASP A 721 -10.17 -15.80 -14.12
CA ASP A 721 -9.38 -15.89 -15.36
C ASP A 721 -8.19 -16.85 -15.19
N ARG A 722 -7.56 -16.83 -14.01
CA ARG A 722 -6.48 -17.75 -13.66
C ARG A 722 -6.98 -19.18 -13.49
N ASP A 723 -8.21 -19.37 -13.03
CA ASP A 723 -8.83 -20.69 -12.93
C ASP A 723 -9.10 -21.27 -14.32
N ILE A 724 -9.65 -20.48 -15.25
CA ILE A 724 -9.81 -20.89 -16.67
C ILE A 724 -8.45 -21.18 -17.31
N THR A 725 -7.47 -20.29 -17.13
CA THR A 725 -6.10 -20.50 -17.62
C THR A 725 -5.52 -21.81 -17.07
N LEU A 726 -5.71 -22.13 -15.80
CA LEU A 726 -5.19 -23.36 -15.21
C LEU A 726 -5.89 -24.61 -15.77
N LEU A 727 -7.20 -24.54 -16.03
CA LEU A 727 -7.92 -25.62 -16.70
C LEU A 727 -7.43 -25.80 -18.14
N GLN A 728 -7.10 -24.73 -18.85
CA GLN A 728 -6.46 -24.80 -20.17
C GLN A 728 -5.05 -25.42 -20.10
N VAL A 729 -4.27 -25.09 -19.07
CA VAL A 729 -2.98 -25.76 -18.82
C VAL A 729 -3.20 -27.26 -18.62
N GLY A 730 -4.16 -27.67 -17.79
CA GLY A 730 -4.50 -29.09 -17.63
C GLY A 730 -4.96 -29.74 -18.94
N ALA A 731 -5.85 -29.09 -19.69
CA ALA A 731 -6.35 -29.55 -20.99
C ALA A 731 -5.24 -29.72 -22.05
N SER A 732 -4.16 -28.95 -21.96
CA SER A 732 -2.98 -29.09 -22.82
C SER A 732 -2.05 -30.24 -22.43
N LEU A 733 -2.11 -30.72 -21.18
CA LEU A 733 -1.20 -31.71 -20.59
C LEU A 733 -1.83 -33.08 -20.37
N ILE A 734 -3.16 -33.17 -20.30
CA ILE A 734 -3.94 -34.39 -20.07
C ILE A 734 -4.48 -34.90 -21.42
N GLU A 735 -4.60 -36.21 -21.57
CA GLU A 735 -5.22 -36.78 -22.77
C GLU A 735 -6.70 -36.30 -22.88
N PRO A 736 -7.18 -35.90 -24.08
CA PRO A 736 -8.49 -35.26 -24.22
C PRO A 736 -9.70 -36.04 -23.68
N ASN A 737 -9.75 -37.36 -23.89
CA ASN A 737 -10.83 -38.20 -23.35
C ASN A 737 -10.74 -38.29 -21.82
N GLU A 738 -9.52 -38.45 -21.29
CA GLU A 738 -9.23 -38.46 -19.86
C GLU A 738 -9.68 -37.16 -19.18
N PHE A 739 -9.32 -36.02 -19.79
CA PHE A 739 -9.71 -34.71 -19.30
C PHE A 739 -11.23 -34.56 -19.19
N LEU A 740 -11.97 -34.92 -20.25
CA LEU A 740 -13.44 -34.84 -20.25
C LEU A 740 -14.08 -35.76 -19.21
N ILE A 741 -13.55 -36.97 -19.01
CA ILE A 741 -14.06 -37.89 -17.99
C ILE A 741 -13.85 -37.34 -16.58
N HIS A 742 -12.72 -36.68 -16.31
CA HIS A 742 -12.51 -35.98 -15.03
C HIS A 742 -13.54 -34.87 -14.81
N LEU A 743 -13.84 -34.06 -15.84
CA LEU A 743 -14.88 -33.03 -15.74
C LEU A 743 -16.27 -33.64 -15.51
N LEU A 744 -16.67 -34.62 -16.33
CA LEU A 744 -17.96 -35.32 -16.18
C LEU A 744 -18.15 -35.92 -14.78
N ASN A 745 -17.09 -36.55 -14.27
CA ASN A 745 -17.06 -37.07 -12.92
C ASN A 745 -17.25 -35.97 -11.88
N LYS A 746 -16.53 -34.85 -12.03
CA LYS A 746 -16.54 -33.79 -11.03
C LYS A 746 -17.88 -33.05 -10.95
N PHE A 747 -18.54 -32.87 -12.09
CA PHE A 747 -19.90 -32.32 -12.18
C PHE A 747 -20.97 -33.30 -11.68
N ASP A 748 -20.61 -34.55 -11.38
CA ASP A 748 -21.53 -35.64 -11.00
C ASP A 748 -22.59 -35.94 -12.07
N ILE A 749 -22.18 -35.90 -13.34
CA ILE A 749 -23.04 -36.12 -14.51
C ILE A 749 -22.65 -37.37 -15.32
N LEU A 750 -21.84 -38.26 -14.76
CA LEU A 750 -21.54 -39.56 -15.39
C LEU A 750 -22.81 -40.39 -15.62
N GLY A 751 -23.72 -40.43 -14.64
CA GLY A 751 -25.02 -41.11 -14.79
C GLY A 751 -25.88 -40.51 -15.91
N TRP A 752 -25.80 -39.18 -16.11
CA TRP A 752 -26.46 -38.51 -17.23
C TRP A 752 -25.92 -39.03 -18.57
N THR A 753 -24.66 -39.40 -18.71
CA THR A 753 -24.13 -39.91 -19.99
C THR A 753 -24.63 -41.31 -20.37
N MET A 754 -25.34 -42.03 -19.48
CA MET A 754 -25.80 -43.39 -19.74
C MET A 754 -27.06 -43.43 -20.63
N LYS A 755 -27.12 -44.40 -21.56
CA LYS A 755 -28.25 -44.57 -22.52
C LYS A 755 -29.62 -44.82 -21.88
N ASN A 756 -29.66 -45.26 -20.62
CA ASN A 756 -30.89 -45.59 -19.87
C ASN A 756 -31.28 -44.51 -18.85
N TYR A 757 -30.62 -43.36 -18.84
CA TYR A 757 -30.86 -42.26 -17.88
C TYR A 757 -32.34 -41.87 -17.77
N GLU A 758 -33.02 -41.63 -18.90
CA GLU A 758 -34.44 -41.24 -18.93
C GLU A 758 -35.31 -42.31 -18.29
N LYS A 759 -35.07 -43.58 -18.61
CA LYS A 759 -35.84 -44.71 -18.04
C LYS A 759 -35.64 -44.77 -16.52
N ASN A 760 -34.43 -44.52 -16.04
CA ASN A 760 -34.13 -44.57 -14.61
C ASN A 760 -34.83 -43.42 -13.85
N ILE A 761 -34.88 -42.20 -14.41
CA ILE A 761 -35.62 -41.07 -13.82
C ILE A 761 -37.13 -41.28 -13.82
N PHE A 762 -37.70 -41.94 -14.83
CA PHE A 762 -39.14 -42.21 -14.84
C PHE A 762 -39.56 -43.37 -13.91
N HIS A 763 -38.62 -44.23 -13.50
CA HIS A 763 -38.88 -45.39 -12.63
C HIS A 763 -38.62 -45.12 -11.15
N ILE A 764 -37.70 -44.23 -10.83
CA ILE A 764 -37.46 -43.72 -9.49
C ILE A 764 -38.30 -42.44 -9.43
N ASN A 765 -39.21 -42.25 -8.47
CA ASN A 765 -39.91 -40.96 -8.31
C ASN A 765 -38.91 -39.85 -7.87
N GLU A 766 -37.88 -39.56 -8.68
CA GLU A 766 -36.94 -38.47 -8.45
C GLU A 766 -37.70 -37.16 -8.63
N ASP A 767 -37.58 -36.27 -7.64
CA ASP A 767 -38.17 -34.93 -7.65
C ASP A 767 -37.82 -34.21 -8.96
N GLU A 768 -38.80 -33.56 -9.61
CA GLU A 768 -38.60 -32.70 -10.81
C GLU A 768 -37.43 -31.70 -10.63
N ASP A 769 -37.18 -31.30 -9.39
CA ASP A 769 -36.06 -30.44 -9.01
C ASP A 769 -34.68 -31.05 -9.30
N THR A 770 -34.51 -32.36 -9.14
CA THR A 770 -33.24 -33.07 -9.43
C THR A 770 -32.96 -33.08 -10.93
N ALA A 771 -33.97 -33.37 -11.76
CA ALA A 771 -33.85 -33.33 -13.22
C ALA A 771 -33.51 -31.91 -13.72
N ARG A 772 -34.14 -30.88 -13.13
CA ARG A 772 -33.84 -29.47 -13.42
C ARG A 772 -32.42 -29.10 -13.02
N GLN A 773 -31.95 -29.55 -11.85
CA GLN A 773 -30.56 -29.33 -11.41
C GLN A 773 -29.55 -29.97 -12.37
N ILE A 774 -29.75 -31.23 -12.74
CA ILE A 774 -28.85 -31.94 -13.67
C ILE A 774 -28.81 -31.24 -15.02
N THR A 775 -29.94 -30.77 -15.54
CA THR A 775 -29.99 -30.01 -16.80
C THR A 775 -29.11 -28.76 -16.73
N ILE A 776 -29.20 -27.98 -15.64
CA ILE A 776 -28.36 -26.79 -15.44
C ILE A 776 -26.88 -27.18 -15.28
N LEU A 777 -26.57 -28.29 -14.59
CA LEU A 777 -25.19 -28.77 -14.45
C LEU A 777 -24.58 -29.17 -15.80
N VAL A 778 -25.36 -29.81 -16.68
CA VAL A 778 -24.94 -30.14 -18.04
C VAL A 778 -24.70 -28.87 -18.87
N GLU A 779 -25.57 -27.87 -18.75
CA GLU A 779 -25.39 -26.57 -19.42
C GLU A 779 -24.10 -25.88 -18.96
N GLU A 780 -23.85 -25.82 -17.65
CA GLU A 780 -22.62 -25.23 -17.10
C GLU A 780 -21.36 -26.04 -17.45
N PHE A 781 -21.46 -27.37 -17.52
CA PHE A 781 -20.37 -28.22 -18.01
C PHE A 781 -20.03 -27.92 -19.48
N LEU A 782 -21.04 -27.79 -20.36
CA LEU A 782 -20.83 -27.44 -21.75
C LEU A 782 -20.28 -26.01 -21.90
N ASN A 783 -20.78 -25.06 -21.11
CA ASN A 783 -20.25 -23.70 -21.06
C ASN A 783 -18.77 -23.69 -20.63
N LEU A 784 -18.38 -24.52 -19.65
CA LEU A 784 -16.98 -24.62 -19.26
C LEU A 784 -16.09 -25.14 -20.40
N ILE A 785 -16.57 -26.11 -21.19
CA ILE A 785 -15.85 -26.60 -22.39
C ILE A 785 -15.72 -25.48 -23.44
N ILE A 786 -16.79 -24.70 -23.66
CA ILE A 786 -16.76 -23.53 -24.55
C ILE A 786 -15.71 -22.53 -24.07
N GLN A 787 -15.64 -22.25 -22.77
CA GLN A 787 -14.65 -21.34 -22.19
C GLN A 787 -13.22 -21.86 -22.37
N ILE A 788 -12.96 -23.13 -22.05
CA ILE A 788 -11.62 -23.75 -22.15
C ILE A 788 -11.12 -23.76 -23.61
N THR A 789 -12.01 -24.06 -24.56
CA THR A 789 -11.62 -24.18 -25.99
C THR A 789 -11.70 -22.87 -26.76
N GLY A 790 -12.56 -21.94 -26.31
CA GLY A 790 -12.88 -20.67 -26.95
C GLY A 790 -12.07 -19.48 -26.45
N GLU A 791 -11.65 -19.46 -25.18
CA GLU A 791 -10.89 -18.32 -24.67
C GLU A 791 -9.42 -18.38 -25.10
N ARG A 792 -9.10 -17.64 -26.16
CA ARG A 792 -7.76 -17.57 -26.77
C ARG A 792 -7.19 -16.15 -26.83
N HIS A 793 -7.85 -15.18 -26.20
CA HIS A 793 -7.38 -13.80 -26.16
C HIS A 793 -6.53 -13.50 -24.91
N THR A 794 -6.09 -14.53 -24.19
CA THR A 794 -5.09 -14.42 -23.12
C THR A 794 -3.69 -14.59 -23.71
N PRO A 795 -2.80 -13.58 -23.63
CA PRO A 795 -1.42 -13.70 -24.10
C PRO A 795 -0.71 -14.89 -23.47
N GLY A 796 -0.09 -15.73 -24.30
CA GLY A 796 0.56 -16.99 -23.88
C GLY A 796 -0.33 -18.23 -24.05
N VAL A 797 -1.65 -18.09 -23.95
CA VAL A 797 -2.61 -19.16 -24.32
C VAL A 797 -2.86 -19.12 -25.84
N GLY A 798 -3.29 -17.97 -26.35
CA GLY A 798 -3.40 -17.73 -27.80
C GLY A 798 -2.29 -16.81 -28.31
N GLU A 799 -2.13 -16.81 -29.64
CA GLU A 799 -1.20 -15.91 -30.33
C GLU A 799 -1.84 -14.52 -30.49
N VAL A 800 -1.90 -13.78 -29.38
CA VAL A 800 -2.48 -12.45 -29.32
C VAL A 800 -1.60 -11.49 -28.51
N THR A 801 -1.82 -10.20 -28.74
CA THR A 801 -1.21 -9.10 -28.00
C THR A 801 -2.08 -8.66 -26.82
N PRO A 802 -1.50 -8.01 -25.78
CA PRO A 802 -2.28 -7.40 -24.71
C PRO A 802 -3.29 -6.34 -25.18
N GLU A 803 -3.00 -5.66 -26.30
CA GLU A 803 -3.92 -4.71 -26.94
C GLU A 803 -5.17 -5.43 -27.47
N GLU A 804 -5.02 -6.60 -28.11
CA GLU A 804 -6.14 -7.40 -28.62
C GLU A 804 -6.99 -7.99 -27.49
N GLN A 805 -6.38 -8.39 -26.38
CA GLN A 805 -7.11 -8.79 -25.17
C GLN A 805 -8.00 -7.65 -24.66
N THR A 806 -7.42 -6.45 -24.55
CA THR A 806 -8.14 -5.24 -24.11
C THR A 806 -9.23 -4.85 -25.10
N MET A 807 -8.95 -4.98 -26.40
CA MET A 807 -9.93 -4.73 -27.46
C MET A 807 -11.15 -5.64 -27.32
N LYS A 808 -10.95 -6.95 -27.10
CA LYS A 808 -12.04 -7.90 -26.88
C LYS A 808 -12.92 -7.49 -25.70
N GLU A 809 -12.33 -7.08 -24.57
CA GLU A 809 -13.09 -6.59 -23.41
C GLU A 809 -13.99 -5.40 -23.77
N ILE A 810 -13.43 -4.37 -24.42
CA ILE A 810 -14.14 -3.14 -24.72
C ILE A 810 -15.23 -3.37 -25.77
N ILE A 811 -14.97 -4.20 -26.78
CA ILE A 811 -15.99 -4.60 -27.77
C ILE A 811 -17.21 -5.16 -27.05
N HIS A 812 -17.00 -6.12 -26.14
CA HIS A 812 -18.10 -6.80 -25.46
C HIS A 812 -18.86 -5.89 -24.49
N GLN A 813 -18.19 -4.94 -23.83
CA GLN A 813 -18.88 -3.91 -23.05
C GLN A 813 -19.78 -3.02 -23.93
N LEU A 814 -19.26 -2.57 -25.09
CA LEU A 814 -20.01 -1.73 -26.02
C LEU A 814 -21.09 -2.48 -26.81
N CYS A 815 -21.01 -3.80 -26.89
CA CYS A 815 -22.07 -4.65 -27.45
C CYS A 815 -23.30 -4.77 -26.53
N ILE A 816 -23.14 -4.54 -25.21
CA ILE A 816 -24.27 -4.41 -24.28
C ILE A 816 -24.99 -3.09 -24.55
N GLU A 817 -24.27 -1.98 -24.41
CA GLU A 817 -24.80 -0.63 -24.60
C GLU A 817 -23.69 0.41 -24.85
N ALA A 818 -24.08 1.58 -25.34
CA ALA A 818 -23.18 2.73 -25.48
C ALA A 818 -22.82 3.30 -24.10
N MET A 819 -21.53 3.46 -23.80
CA MET A 819 -21.06 3.81 -22.46
C MET A 819 -20.20 5.10 -22.42
N PRO A 820 -20.31 5.95 -21.38
CA PRO A 820 -19.36 7.03 -21.16
C PRO A 820 -18.00 6.47 -20.72
N HIS A 821 -16.92 7.24 -20.95
CA HIS A 821 -15.54 6.84 -20.57
C HIS A 821 -15.42 6.32 -19.13
N SER A 822 -16.06 7.00 -18.17
CA SER A 822 -15.99 6.62 -16.76
C SER A 822 -16.70 5.31 -16.43
N ALA A 823 -17.67 4.88 -17.25
CA ALA A 823 -18.34 3.60 -17.08
C ALA A 823 -17.48 2.47 -17.68
N LEU A 824 -16.91 2.67 -18.88
CA LEU A 824 -15.95 1.74 -19.48
C LEU A 824 -14.77 1.47 -18.55
N ASN A 825 -14.14 2.51 -18.01
CA ASN A 825 -13.01 2.33 -17.09
C ASN A 825 -13.38 1.59 -15.80
N LYS A 826 -14.63 1.61 -15.36
CA LYS A 826 -15.10 0.84 -14.20
C LYS A 826 -15.44 -0.61 -14.54
N ALA A 827 -15.72 -0.89 -15.81
CA ALA A 827 -16.07 -2.21 -16.33
C ALA A 827 -14.84 -3.01 -16.80
N LEU A 828 -13.66 -2.39 -16.85
CA LEU A 828 -12.39 -3.01 -17.21
C LEU A 828 -11.50 -3.24 -15.98
N PRO A 829 -10.64 -4.27 -15.98
CA PRO A 829 -9.67 -4.49 -14.91
C PRO A 829 -8.74 -3.29 -14.71
N GLU A 830 -8.38 -2.99 -13.46
CA GLU A 830 -7.37 -1.98 -13.17
C GLU A 830 -5.98 -2.51 -13.55
N ASP A 831 -5.28 -1.80 -14.44
CA ASP A 831 -3.88 -2.12 -14.77
C ASP A 831 -2.97 -1.78 -13.57
N THR A 832 -2.11 -2.72 -13.18
CA THR A 832 -1.12 -2.58 -12.10
C THR A 832 -0.22 -1.35 -12.26
N SER A 833 0.04 -0.96 -13.51
CA SER A 833 0.85 0.19 -13.90
C SER A 833 0.03 1.46 -14.19
N HIS A 834 -1.30 1.37 -14.18
CA HIS A 834 -2.22 2.39 -14.69
C HIS A 834 -1.84 2.92 -16.09
N GLU A 835 -1.15 2.11 -16.90
CA GLU A 835 -0.78 2.49 -18.26
C GLU A 835 -2.03 2.62 -19.13
N THR A 836 -2.15 3.81 -19.71
CA THR A 836 -3.27 4.27 -20.50
C THR A 836 -3.28 3.70 -21.92
N HIS A 837 -3.28 2.37 -22.05
CA HIS A 837 -3.52 1.67 -23.31
C HIS A 837 -5.01 1.52 -23.62
N ILE A 838 -5.90 1.70 -22.63
CA ILE A 838 -7.36 1.62 -22.83
C ILE A 838 -7.83 2.71 -23.81
N GLU A 839 -7.31 3.92 -23.70
CA GLU A 839 -7.79 5.08 -24.47
C GLU A 839 -7.44 4.95 -25.97
N SER A 840 -6.23 4.50 -26.31
CA SER A 840 -5.85 4.24 -27.71
C SER A 840 -6.70 3.13 -28.33
N VAL A 841 -7.04 2.10 -27.55
CA VAL A 841 -7.95 1.03 -27.98
C VAL A 841 -9.37 1.56 -28.18
N ILE A 842 -9.89 2.41 -27.27
CA ILE A 842 -11.21 3.04 -27.42
C ILE A 842 -11.27 3.88 -28.71
N ASP A 843 -10.27 4.72 -28.96
CA ASP A 843 -10.22 5.56 -30.16
C ASP A 843 -10.16 4.72 -31.45
N LYS A 844 -9.49 3.57 -31.37
CA LYS A 844 -9.39 2.59 -32.46
C LYS A 844 -10.73 1.93 -32.76
N ILE A 845 -11.51 1.51 -31.75
CA ILE A 845 -12.68 0.65 -31.96
C ILE A 845 -14.05 1.30 -31.77
N ALA A 846 -14.10 2.47 -31.14
CA ALA A 846 -15.35 3.15 -30.82
C ALA A 846 -15.43 4.56 -31.44
N ARG A 847 -16.65 5.07 -31.64
CA ARG A 847 -16.94 6.44 -32.07
C ARG A 847 -17.53 7.20 -30.89
N PHE A 848 -17.00 8.38 -30.61
CA PHE A 848 -17.56 9.24 -29.57
C PHE A 848 -18.79 10.00 -30.08
N LYS A 849 -19.94 9.76 -29.44
CA LYS A 849 -21.20 10.46 -29.71
C LYS A 849 -21.39 11.58 -28.70
N LYS A 850 -21.37 12.80 -29.20
CA LYS A 850 -21.59 14.01 -28.39
C LYS A 850 -23.02 14.03 -27.83
N PRO A 851 -23.22 14.52 -26.60
CA PRO A 851 -24.55 14.64 -26.02
C PRO A 851 -25.39 15.65 -26.80
N ILE A 852 -26.66 15.32 -27.03
CA ILE A 852 -27.57 16.12 -27.86
C ILE A 852 -28.09 17.36 -27.09
N GLN A 853 -28.00 17.39 -25.75
CA GLN A 853 -28.35 18.54 -24.89
C GLN A 853 -27.49 18.60 -23.60
N GLY A 854 -27.34 19.80 -23.03
CA GLY A 854 -26.34 20.20 -22.00
C GLY A 854 -26.37 19.53 -20.63
N SER A 855 -27.03 18.38 -20.47
CA SER A 855 -27.04 17.59 -19.22
C SER A 855 -26.58 16.13 -19.42
N ALA A 856 -26.45 15.64 -20.65
CA ALA A 856 -26.02 14.26 -20.89
C ALA A 856 -24.49 14.18 -21.05
N LYS A 857 -23.87 13.11 -20.56
CA LYS A 857 -22.46 12.80 -20.84
C LYS A 857 -22.36 12.21 -22.25
N GLY A 858 -21.30 12.53 -22.99
CA GLY A 858 -21.02 11.86 -24.25
C GLY A 858 -20.69 10.38 -24.03
N VAL A 859 -21.05 9.54 -25.00
CA VAL A 859 -20.92 8.08 -24.93
C VAL A 859 -20.10 7.56 -26.10
N TYR A 860 -19.44 6.43 -25.89
CA TYR A 860 -18.76 5.67 -26.94
C TYR A 860 -19.71 4.61 -27.48
N GLU A 861 -19.82 4.53 -28.81
CA GLU A 861 -20.56 3.49 -29.55
C GLU A 861 -19.56 2.70 -30.38
N LEU A 862 -19.72 1.37 -30.48
CA LEU A 862 -18.82 0.53 -31.25
C LEU A 862 -18.86 0.90 -32.74
N LYS A 863 -17.70 0.92 -33.42
CA LYS A 863 -17.65 1.12 -34.88
C LYS A 863 -18.23 -0.12 -35.59
N ASP A 864 -18.91 0.12 -36.71
CA ASP A 864 -19.62 -0.94 -37.46
C ASP A 864 -18.75 -2.16 -37.83
N GLU A 865 -17.46 -1.92 -38.09
CA GLU A 865 -16.45 -2.91 -38.49
C GLU A 865 -16.02 -3.89 -37.39
N TYR A 866 -16.44 -3.70 -36.13
CA TYR A 866 -16.10 -4.58 -35.01
C TYR A 866 -17.29 -5.39 -34.49
N PHE A 867 -18.50 -5.22 -35.03
CA PHE A 867 -19.66 -6.01 -34.59
C PHE A 867 -19.58 -7.49 -35.00
N ASP A 868 -18.74 -7.82 -35.97
CA ASP A 868 -18.43 -9.21 -36.35
C ASP A 868 -17.58 -9.94 -35.31
N GLN A 869 -16.95 -9.21 -34.39
CA GLN A 869 -16.19 -9.73 -33.24
C GLN A 869 -17.07 -10.05 -32.02
N PHE A 870 -18.39 -9.87 -32.12
CA PHE A 870 -19.30 -10.16 -31.01
C PHE A 870 -19.40 -11.67 -30.75
N ASP A 871 -19.05 -12.09 -29.55
CA ASP A 871 -19.21 -13.45 -29.05
C ASP A 871 -20.31 -13.50 -27.98
N VAL A 872 -21.39 -14.24 -28.27
CA VAL A 872 -22.48 -14.46 -27.30
C VAL A 872 -22.00 -15.28 -26.09
N PHE A 873 -20.96 -16.10 -26.26
CA PHE A 873 -20.37 -16.92 -25.20
C PHE A 873 -19.18 -16.23 -24.53
N PHE A 874 -19.05 -14.91 -24.66
CA PHE A 874 -18.02 -14.15 -23.98
C PHE A 874 -18.06 -14.40 -22.47
N TYR A 875 -17.00 -15.03 -21.98
CA TYR A 875 -17.01 -15.71 -20.68
C TYR A 875 -17.09 -14.77 -19.46
N HIS A 876 -16.91 -13.47 -19.68
CA HIS A 876 -17.06 -12.43 -18.67
C HIS A 876 -18.46 -11.87 -18.52
N TYR A 877 -19.40 -12.22 -19.41
CA TYR A 877 -20.78 -11.82 -19.22
C TYR A 877 -21.40 -12.55 -18.03
N THR A 878 -22.10 -11.79 -17.21
CA THR A 878 -23.20 -12.35 -16.38
C THR A 878 -24.32 -12.86 -17.29
N ARG A 879 -25.19 -13.74 -16.77
CA ARG A 879 -26.34 -14.25 -17.56
C ARG A 879 -27.24 -13.11 -18.04
N GLU A 880 -27.39 -12.08 -17.20
CA GLU A 880 -28.15 -10.87 -17.50
C GLU A 880 -27.46 -10.04 -18.60
N GLU A 881 -26.13 -9.87 -18.54
CA GLU A 881 -25.37 -9.16 -19.57
C GLU A 881 -25.39 -9.89 -20.91
N MET A 882 -25.21 -11.21 -20.90
CA MET A 882 -25.27 -12.06 -22.09
C MET A 882 -26.62 -11.89 -22.80
N SER A 883 -27.73 -12.00 -22.05
CA SER A 883 -29.08 -11.83 -22.59
C SER A 883 -29.30 -10.42 -23.16
N ARG A 884 -28.84 -9.36 -22.46
CA ARG A 884 -28.95 -7.98 -22.95
C ARG A 884 -28.11 -7.74 -24.21
N ALA A 885 -26.87 -8.24 -24.23
CA ALA A 885 -25.98 -8.12 -25.37
C ALA A 885 -26.56 -8.84 -26.59
N GLU A 886 -27.03 -10.07 -26.42
CA GLU A 886 -27.68 -10.84 -27.48
C GLU A 886 -28.91 -10.12 -28.03
N GLU A 887 -29.82 -9.65 -27.17
CA GLU A 887 -31.00 -8.89 -27.60
C GLU A 887 -30.63 -7.61 -28.36
N SER A 888 -29.61 -6.90 -27.88
CA SER A 888 -29.08 -5.68 -28.52
C SER A 888 -28.59 -5.98 -29.92
N GLN A 889 -27.82 -7.07 -30.08
CA GLN A 889 -27.29 -7.48 -31.38
C GLN A 889 -28.39 -7.98 -32.32
N ILE A 890 -29.37 -8.75 -31.84
CA ILE A 890 -30.53 -9.18 -32.65
C ILE A 890 -31.31 -7.95 -33.16
N LYS A 891 -31.58 -6.97 -32.29
CA LYS A 891 -32.27 -5.73 -32.67
C LYS A 891 -31.49 -4.97 -33.74
N ARG A 892 -30.17 -4.81 -33.58
CA ARG A 892 -29.28 -4.17 -34.58
C ARG A 892 -29.34 -4.88 -35.93
N ARG A 893 -29.19 -6.21 -35.93
CA ARG A 893 -29.16 -7.02 -37.16
C ARG A 893 -30.49 -7.02 -37.89
N LYS A 894 -31.61 -7.04 -37.15
CA LYS A 894 -32.94 -6.86 -37.71
C LYS A 894 -33.09 -5.51 -38.43
N VAL A 895 -32.58 -4.43 -37.85
CA VAL A 895 -32.59 -3.09 -38.47
C VAL A 895 -31.68 -3.04 -39.70
N ALA A 896 -30.54 -3.72 -39.66
CA ALA A 896 -29.59 -3.80 -40.77
C ALA A 896 -30.00 -4.80 -41.88
N GLY A 897 -31.11 -5.54 -41.73
CA GLY A 897 -31.53 -6.56 -42.69
C GLY A 897 -30.60 -7.79 -42.74
N LEU A 898 -29.85 -8.05 -41.68
CA LEU A 898 -28.94 -9.19 -41.54
C LEU A 898 -29.65 -10.40 -40.91
N GLU A 899 -29.05 -11.58 -41.06
CA GLU A 899 -29.50 -12.78 -40.35
C GLU A 899 -29.53 -12.56 -38.83
N LEU A 900 -30.60 -13.01 -38.16
CA LEU A 900 -30.82 -12.77 -36.73
C LEU A 900 -29.87 -13.58 -35.83
N CYS A 901 -29.34 -14.70 -36.33
CA CYS A 901 -28.41 -15.56 -35.60
C CYS A 901 -27.05 -14.87 -35.46
N CYS A 902 -26.51 -14.80 -34.23
CA CYS A 902 -25.18 -14.28 -33.87
C CYS A 902 -24.15 -15.39 -33.73
N PRO A 903 -23.52 -15.86 -34.83
CA PRO A 903 -22.45 -16.84 -34.73
C PRO A 903 -21.24 -16.24 -34.01
N PRO A 904 -20.51 -17.03 -33.20
CA PRO A 904 -19.28 -16.57 -32.57
C PRO A 904 -18.20 -16.26 -33.62
N PRO A 905 -17.28 -15.32 -33.33
CA PRO A 905 -16.24 -14.92 -34.26
C PRO A 905 -15.18 -16.01 -34.45
N PRO A 906 -14.37 -15.94 -35.54
CA PRO A 906 -13.19 -16.78 -35.70
C PRO A 906 -12.23 -16.62 -34.51
N LEU A 907 -11.79 -17.75 -33.95
CA LEU A 907 -10.88 -17.75 -32.82
C LEU A 907 -9.42 -17.58 -33.27
N PRO A 908 -8.60 -16.83 -32.51
CA PRO A 908 -7.15 -16.83 -32.70
C PRO A 908 -6.54 -18.24 -32.63
N PRO A 909 -5.37 -18.47 -33.23
CA PRO A 909 -4.65 -19.73 -33.02
C PRO A 909 -4.15 -19.84 -31.57
N PHE A 910 -4.09 -21.07 -31.06
CA PHE A 910 -3.40 -21.36 -29.81
C PHE A 910 -1.89 -21.24 -30.00
N THR A 911 -1.16 -20.86 -28.94
CA THR A 911 0.29 -21.03 -28.93
C THR A 911 0.66 -22.51 -28.98
N GLN A 912 1.90 -22.82 -29.35
CA GLN A 912 2.41 -24.19 -29.49
C GLN A 912 2.09 -25.09 -28.29
N ALA A 913 2.20 -24.57 -27.06
CA ALA A 913 1.97 -25.34 -25.84
C ALA A 913 0.48 -25.68 -25.63
N PHE A 914 -0.44 -24.87 -26.14
CA PHE A 914 -1.89 -25.00 -25.93
C PHE A 914 -2.64 -25.59 -27.13
N MET A 915 -1.98 -25.78 -28.28
CA MET A 915 -2.59 -26.42 -29.46
C MET A 915 -3.34 -27.74 -29.17
N PRO A 916 -2.85 -28.64 -28.28
CA PRO A 916 -3.53 -29.90 -27.97
C PRO A 916 -4.98 -29.74 -27.46
N ILE A 917 -5.36 -28.59 -26.91
CA ILE A 917 -6.74 -28.31 -26.45
C ILE A 917 -7.76 -28.51 -27.59
N SER A 918 -7.38 -28.23 -28.84
CA SER A 918 -8.26 -28.40 -29.99
C SER A 918 -8.72 -29.86 -30.19
N ASN A 919 -7.95 -30.82 -29.68
CA ASN A 919 -8.26 -32.25 -29.76
C ASN A 919 -9.43 -32.65 -28.84
N ILE A 920 -9.78 -31.83 -27.84
CA ILE A 920 -10.97 -32.07 -26.99
C ILE A 920 -12.23 -32.19 -27.83
N LEU A 921 -12.40 -31.28 -28.78
CA LEU A 921 -13.57 -31.24 -29.66
C LEU A 921 -13.62 -32.41 -30.67
N GLN A 922 -12.50 -33.13 -30.83
CA GLN A 922 -12.36 -34.26 -31.76
C GLN A 922 -12.27 -35.60 -31.03
N SER A 923 -12.36 -35.60 -29.70
CA SER A 923 -12.22 -36.81 -28.88
C SER A 923 -13.48 -37.68 -28.92
N ASP A 924 -13.32 -38.98 -28.70
CA ASP A 924 -14.42 -39.95 -28.71
C ASP A 924 -15.47 -39.61 -27.65
N VAL A 925 -15.02 -39.22 -26.46
CA VAL A 925 -15.90 -38.81 -25.35
C VAL A 925 -16.71 -37.56 -25.74
N MET A 926 -16.11 -36.57 -26.41
CA MET A 926 -16.85 -35.39 -26.86
C MET A 926 -17.88 -35.72 -27.95
N LEU A 927 -17.51 -36.55 -28.91
CA LEU A 927 -18.44 -37.04 -29.93
C LEU A 927 -19.61 -37.81 -29.31
N TYR A 928 -19.33 -38.62 -28.30
CA TYR A 928 -20.36 -39.33 -27.53
C TYR A 928 -21.28 -38.36 -26.76
N ILE A 929 -20.73 -37.29 -26.16
CA ILE A 929 -21.52 -36.23 -25.51
C ILE A 929 -22.43 -35.54 -26.54
N PHE A 930 -21.90 -35.15 -27.71
CA PHE A 930 -22.72 -34.55 -28.78
C PHE A 930 -23.84 -35.46 -29.23
N GLN A 931 -23.54 -36.74 -29.50
CA GLN A 931 -24.54 -37.73 -29.87
C GLN A 931 -25.62 -37.84 -28.79
N THR A 932 -25.23 -37.92 -27.52
CA THR A 932 -26.15 -38.01 -26.38
C THR A 932 -27.07 -36.79 -26.31
N VAL A 933 -26.54 -35.57 -26.47
CA VAL A 933 -27.34 -34.33 -26.47
C VAL A 933 -28.32 -34.29 -27.64
N PHE A 934 -27.88 -34.65 -28.85
CA PHE A 934 -28.73 -34.63 -30.04
C PHE A 934 -29.83 -35.69 -29.98
N GLU A 935 -29.52 -36.93 -29.60
CA GLU A 935 -30.51 -38.01 -29.48
C GLU A 935 -31.62 -37.64 -28.49
N ARG A 936 -31.26 -37.04 -27.35
CA ARG A 936 -32.21 -36.61 -26.32
C ARG A 936 -33.06 -35.42 -26.74
N SER A 937 -32.45 -34.47 -27.44
CA SER A 937 -33.17 -33.31 -27.99
C SER A 937 -34.24 -33.76 -29.00
N LEU A 938 -33.92 -34.74 -29.85
CA LEU A 938 -34.88 -35.36 -30.78
C LEU A 938 -35.97 -36.14 -30.05
N PHE A 939 -35.63 -36.90 -29.01
CA PHE A 939 -36.60 -37.67 -28.23
C PHE A 939 -37.65 -36.77 -27.53
N ASN A 940 -37.20 -35.66 -26.93
CA ASN A 940 -38.09 -34.68 -26.31
C ASN A 940 -39.00 -33.97 -27.33
N PHE A 941 -38.49 -33.69 -28.53
CA PHE A 941 -39.30 -33.12 -29.63
C PHE A 941 -40.43 -34.06 -30.07
N VAL A 942 -40.17 -35.38 -30.12
CA VAL A 942 -41.18 -36.41 -30.47
C VAL A 942 -42.25 -36.56 -29.37
N LEU A 943 -41.88 -36.41 -28.10
CA LEU A 943 -42.84 -36.43 -26.99
C LEU A 943 -43.73 -35.18 -26.95
N LEU A 944 -43.17 -33.98 -27.17
CA LEU A 944 -43.92 -32.73 -27.26
C LEU A 944 -44.89 -32.74 -28.44
N THR A 945 -44.47 -33.20 -29.62
CA THR A 945 -45.37 -33.33 -30.78
C THR A 945 -46.47 -34.35 -30.56
N ARG A 946 -46.21 -35.48 -29.89
CA ARG A 946 -47.26 -36.45 -29.52
C ARG A 946 -48.27 -35.90 -28.52
N LYS A 947 -47.85 -35.06 -27.57
CA LYS A 947 -48.73 -34.46 -26.55
C LYS A 947 -49.60 -33.31 -27.08
N TYR A 948 -49.19 -32.68 -28.19
CA TYR A 948 -49.98 -31.67 -28.92
C TYR A 948 -50.89 -32.26 -30.00
N LEU A 949 -50.61 -33.50 -30.44
CA LEU A 949 -51.41 -34.23 -31.44
C LEU A 949 -52.40 -35.24 -30.81
N SER A 950 -52.34 -35.45 -29.50
CA SER A 950 -53.34 -36.16 -28.68
C SER A 950 -54.23 -35.15 -27.97
#